data_AF-A0AAV9JLL9-F1
#
_entry.id   AF-A0AAV9JLL9-F1
#
_cell.length_a   1.000
_cell.length_b   1.000
_cell.length_c   1.000
_cell.angle_alpha   90.00
_cell.angle_beta   90.00
_cell.angle_gamma   90.00
#
_symmetry.space_group_name_H-M   'P 1'
#
loop_
_entity.id
_entity.type
_entity.pdbx_description
1 polymer ?
#
loop_
_entity_poly.entity_id
_entity_poly.type
_entity_poly.pdbx_seq_one_letter_code
_entity_poly.pdbx_strand_id
1 'polypeptide(L)'
;MPTYPTLIKPPPPSAHKSPIEDVLELTHLADINPNLFTNTRPLWHPPGARGIYGGAAIAQCLAAAQRTVPPAFLVHSMHCYFVLNGDAEIPIIYHVERVREGRSFATRTVQARQRGQPIFTTTISFMREGSGGVRTVEHAAIMPLGIAAPVGEAADDDDAGFRGEQSPFVSQRVEIGNSGSPHAHEKRTRQWIKAKGRISEEGGHQAHLSAMAYMSDSYFIGTVARVHRLWRYSASSLSPTNKKNEVEGGGKGNRGGGGITPEVIKKLKAMDEATLKRMEGMDADVIEQLKSVEVGADGEVVFTEGERAEIGMMVSLDHTIYFHSPKAFRADEWLFSECDSPWSGDGRGLKDPSRKYRRFKPLDIPNRQWPSKTIDKVPRWLATDLRDGNQSLVDPMDGEQKFRYFQMLVKLGYKEIEISYPSSGPTDFDFTRRLVTTPGVVPDDVWLQVLSPCRKELIRRTVESLKGSKKAILHLYLATSPCFQQIVFGMDNRQSKELAVECTKYARSITKDDPNSGVEEWAYEFSPETFSDSDPEFVIEICEAVKAAWEPSVENPLIFNLPATVEMSTPNVYADQIEYFCRNISERDKISVSLHPHNDRGCAVAAAELAQMAGADRVEGTLFGNGERTGNVDLVTLALNLYTQGIHPQIDFSDLNSVIDIVEKSNKIPVHPRQPYGGQLVVCAFSGSHQDAIKKGFVARDKSGATSEDPWVMPYLPLDPEDIGRTYEAIIRVNSQSGKGGVAWIIKRTLELDLPRGLQIAFSKIVQRETDMLGRELLPKEIKELFVEAYHLNRNPRFGLVDYNISTDRSTSPAPPAAQPAAAADGESGGQQAGKKTQSSRNLRRKFAGVIEIDGQEHHVSGTGNGALSALANALKNLGIDLDIADYKEHSIERRVGGVGDNGEEKKGRDTQAATFIECTAAGQAQKVWGVGIHEDVVQSSLFALLSAASSFLSSRPSTPVPFRPKRSDTVDLDVDGPGLSPLRRELNGAPQSHGPDAVASLEAKVAEGEQSSQVHHDGGAANGSAS
;
A
#
# COMPACT_ATOMS: atom_id res chain seq x y z
N MET A 1 -21.18 20.29 4.03
CA MET A 1 -20.53 20.33 2.70
C MET A 1 -21.45 21.09 1.78
N PRO A 2 -20.96 22.01 0.91
CA PRO A 2 -21.84 22.75 0.02
C PRO A 2 -22.56 21.78 -0.94
N THR A 3 -23.84 22.02 -1.18
CA THR A 3 -24.70 21.28 -2.13
C THR A 3 -24.41 21.61 -3.60
N TYR A 4 -23.19 22.09 -3.91
CA TYR A 4 -22.83 22.61 -5.24
C TYR A 4 -21.49 22.00 -5.68
N PRO A 5 -21.32 21.66 -6.97
CA PRO A 5 -20.09 21.07 -7.52
C PRO A 5 -18.97 22.11 -7.76
N THR A 6 -18.98 23.19 -6.99
CA THR A 6 -18.05 24.34 -7.06
C THR A 6 -17.66 24.71 -5.63
N LEU A 7 -16.44 25.23 -5.44
CA LEU A 7 -15.97 25.65 -4.10
C LEU A 7 -16.72 26.87 -3.57
N ILE A 8 -17.16 27.75 -4.47
CA ILE A 8 -17.85 28.99 -4.16
C ILE A 8 -19.17 29.00 -4.93
N LYS A 9 -20.21 29.60 -4.35
CA LYS A 9 -21.52 29.73 -5.00
C LYS A 9 -21.37 30.40 -6.38
N PRO A 10 -21.87 29.79 -7.47
CA PRO A 10 -21.73 30.36 -8.80
C PRO A 10 -22.36 31.75 -8.91
N PRO A 11 -21.74 32.70 -9.62
CA PRO A 11 -22.35 33.99 -9.91
C PRO A 11 -23.58 33.83 -10.84
N PRO A 12 -24.56 34.75 -10.81
CA PRO A 12 -25.65 34.73 -11.79
C PRO A 12 -25.11 34.85 -13.22
N PRO A 13 -25.77 34.26 -14.23
CA PRO A 13 -25.40 34.45 -15.63
C PRO A 13 -25.41 35.94 -16.00
N SER A 14 -24.37 36.43 -16.68
CA SER A 14 -24.32 37.82 -17.13
C SER A 14 -25.02 37.97 -18.48
N ALA A 15 -25.99 38.90 -18.57
CA ALA A 15 -26.65 39.23 -19.84
C ALA A 15 -25.74 39.94 -20.86
N HIS A 16 -24.54 40.38 -20.44
CA HIS A 16 -23.62 41.18 -21.25
C HIS A 16 -22.36 40.43 -21.69
N LYS A 17 -22.20 39.17 -21.27
CA LYS A 17 -21.06 38.31 -21.65
C LYS A 17 -21.52 37.21 -22.59
N SER A 18 -20.65 36.80 -23.51
CA SER A 18 -20.88 35.61 -24.33
C SER A 18 -20.96 34.37 -23.42
N PRO A 19 -21.81 33.38 -23.71
CA PRO A 19 -21.87 32.14 -22.94
C PRO A 19 -20.52 31.40 -22.81
N ILE A 20 -19.59 31.61 -23.76
CA ILE A 20 -18.25 31.03 -23.65
C ILE A 20 -17.46 31.67 -22.48
N GLU A 21 -17.68 32.94 -22.17
CA GLU A 21 -16.97 33.62 -21.08
C GLU A 21 -17.35 33.06 -19.71
N ASP A 22 -18.59 32.60 -19.54
CA ASP A 22 -19.03 31.87 -18.34
C ASP A 22 -18.28 30.54 -18.17
N VAL A 23 -17.89 29.89 -19.26
CA VAL A 23 -17.08 28.65 -19.22
C VAL A 23 -15.63 28.96 -18.88
N LEU A 24 -15.11 30.12 -19.27
CA LEU A 24 -13.72 30.54 -19.06
C LEU A 24 -13.48 31.20 -17.70
N GLU A 25 -14.56 31.50 -16.97
CA GLU A 25 -14.50 32.21 -15.72
C GLU A 25 -13.86 31.36 -14.61
N LEU A 26 -12.95 31.99 -13.85
CA LEU A 26 -12.22 31.39 -12.75
C LEU A 26 -12.24 32.31 -11.53
N THR A 27 -12.38 31.73 -10.35
CA THR A 27 -12.08 32.42 -9.08
C THR A 27 -10.60 32.34 -8.81
N HIS A 28 -9.96 33.48 -8.53
CA HIS A 28 -8.59 33.53 -8.02
C HIS A 28 -8.60 33.30 -6.51
N LEU A 29 -7.86 32.29 -6.03
CA LEU A 29 -7.76 31.95 -4.61
C LEU A 29 -6.54 32.65 -3.97
N ALA A 30 -6.46 33.97 -4.17
CA ALA A 30 -5.30 34.79 -3.80
C ALA A 30 -4.94 34.68 -2.30
N ASP A 31 -5.95 34.56 -1.44
CA ASP A 31 -5.79 34.46 0.02
C ASP A 31 -5.12 33.14 0.45
N ILE A 32 -5.16 32.10 -0.40
CA ILE A 32 -4.53 30.80 -0.15
C ILE A 32 -3.15 30.77 -0.80
N ASN A 33 -3.09 31.09 -2.09
CA ASN A 33 -1.85 31.15 -2.85
C ASN A 33 -2.07 31.98 -4.13
N PRO A 34 -1.18 32.93 -4.47
CA PRO A 34 -1.35 33.82 -5.61
C PRO A 34 -1.38 33.10 -6.97
N ASN A 35 -1.02 31.82 -7.03
CA ASN A 35 -1.04 31.01 -8.25
C ASN A 35 -2.15 29.93 -8.27
N LEU A 36 -3.14 30.00 -7.38
CA LEU A 36 -4.27 29.07 -7.34
C LEU A 36 -5.55 29.68 -7.90
N PHE A 37 -6.25 28.90 -8.73
CA PHE A 37 -7.56 29.26 -9.28
C PHE A 37 -8.53 28.08 -9.16
N THR A 38 -9.84 28.33 -9.24
CA THR A 38 -10.87 27.29 -9.30
C THR A 38 -12.01 27.69 -10.22
N ASN A 39 -12.74 26.70 -10.75
CA ASN A 39 -13.88 26.94 -11.64
C ASN A 39 -15.05 27.60 -10.90
N THR A 40 -15.67 28.62 -11.52
CA THR A 40 -16.84 29.32 -10.94
C THR A 40 -18.15 28.58 -11.16
N ARG A 41 -18.20 27.71 -12.18
CA ARG A 41 -19.39 26.98 -12.61
C ARG A 41 -19.12 25.49 -12.78
N PRO A 42 -20.13 24.62 -12.66
CA PRO A 42 -19.98 23.18 -12.95
C PRO A 42 -19.50 22.98 -14.38
N LEU A 43 -18.64 21.98 -14.60
CA LEU A 43 -18.13 21.67 -15.92
C LEU A 43 -19.12 20.81 -16.69
N TRP A 44 -19.17 21.02 -18.00
CA TRP A 44 -20.07 20.26 -18.86
C TRP A 44 -19.66 18.78 -18.88
N HIS A 45 -20.62 17.91 -18.55
CA HIS A 45 -20.48 16.46 -18.59
C HIS A 45 -21.18 15.93 -19.85
N PRO A 46 -20.45 15.41 -20.85
CA PRO A 46 -21.07 14.89 -22.06
C PRO A 46 -22.00 13.70 -21.76
N PRO A 47 -23.17 13.59 -22.43
CA PRO A 47 -24.04 12.43 -22.28
C PRO A 47 -23.30 11.13 -22.61
N GLY A 48 -23.36 10.14 -21.71
CA GLY A 48 -22.71 8.83 -21.89
C GLY A 48 -21.19 8.78 -21.65
N ALA A 49 -20.54 9.92 -21.37
CA ALA A 49 -19.11 9.95 -21.02
C ALA A 49 -18.86 9.53 -19.56
N ARG A 50 -17.64 9.08 -19.25
CA ARG A 50 -17.18 8.73 -17.90
C ARG A 50 -16.46 9.89 -17.17
N GLY A 51 -16.49 11.09 -17.72
CA GLY A 51 -15.79 12.25 -17.18
C GLY A 51 -16.13 13.56 -17.90
N ILE A 52 -15.53 14.65 -17.42
CA ILE A 52 -15.74 16.01 -17.94
C ILE A 52 -15.24 16.19 -19.38
N TYR A 53 -15.79 17.21 -20.05
CA TYR A 53 -15.30 17.64 -21.36
C TYR A 53 -13.89 18.26 -21.29
N GLY A 54 -12.97 17.74 -22.12
CA GLY A 54 -11.55 18.09 -22.09
C GLY A 54 -11.26 19.54 -22.44
N GLY A 55 -11.96 20.10 -23.44
CA GLY A 55 -11.82 21.50 -23.85
C GLY A 55 -12.06 22.52 -22.73
N ALA A 56 -12.89 22.19 -21.73
CA ALA A 56 -13.08 23.05 -20.57
C ALA A 56 -11.82 23.14 -19.71
N ALA A 57 -11.16 22.00 -19.43
CA ALA A 57 -9.92 21.96 -18.67
C ALA A 57 -8.77 22.66 -19.40
N ILE A 58 -8.65 22.46 -20.72
CA ILE A 58 -7.68 23.13 -21.60
C ILE A 58 -7.86 24.66 -21.50
N ALA A 59 -9.07 25.15 -21.74
CA ALA A 59 -9.35 26.59 -21.80
C ALA A 59 -9.19 27.28 -20.44
N GLN A 60 -9.64 26.63 -19.35
CA GLN A 60 -9.48 27.16 -18.00
C GLN A 60 -8.01 27.18 -17.56
N CYS A 61 -7.20 26.18 -17.93
CA CYS A 61 -5.76 26.24 -17.67
C CYS A 61 -5.07 27.40 -18.42
N LEU A 62 -5.46 27.65 -19.67
CA LEU A 62 -4.96 28.80 -20.42
C LEU A 62 -5.39 30.12 -19.79
N ALA A 63 -6.66 30.24 -19.38
CA ALA A 63 -7.16 31.43 -18.68
C ALA A 63 -6.41 31.67 -17.36
N ALA A 64 -6.14 30.63 -16.57
CA ALA A 64 -5.35 30.73 -15.33
C ALA A 64 -3.92 31.20 -15.63
N ALA A 65 -3.25 30.62 -16.62
CA ALA A 65 -1.89 31.02 -16.99
C ALA A 65 -1.81 32.46 -17.50
N GLN A 66 -2.76 32.89 -18.34
CA GLN A 66 -2.83 34.26 -18.88
C GLN A 66 -2.97 35.32 -17.78
N ARG A 67 -3.63 34.99 -16.66
CA ARG A 67 -3.73 35.88 -15.49
C ARG A 67 -2.43 36.00 -14.68
N THR A 68 -1.45 35.15 -14.93
CA THR A 68 -0.16 35.13 -14.23
C THR A 68 1.02 35.66 -15.07
N VAL A 69 0.76 36.17 -16.27
CA VAL A 69 1.76 36.81 -17.14
C VAL A 69 1.39 38.26 -17.41
N PRO A 70 2.37 39.15 -17.68
CA PRO A 70 2.05 40.53 -18.02
C PRO A 70 1.20 40.63 -19.31
N PRO A 71 0.31 41.64 -19.46
CA PRO A 71 -0.59 41.76 -20.61
C PRO A 71 0.09 41.83 -21.99
N ALA A 72 1.36 42.22 -22.03
CA ALA A 72 2.17 42.25 -23.26
C ALA A 72 2.64 40.87 -23.73
N PHE A 73 2.41 39.80 -22.96
CA PHE A 73 2.77 38.43 -23.33
C PHE A 73 1.58 37.72 -23.97
N LEU A 74 1.78 37.21 -25.18
CA LEU A 74 0.79 36.46 -25.93
C LEU A 74 1.14 34.98 -25.90
N VAL A 75 0.14 34.12 -25.77
CA VAL A 75 0.35 32.68 -25.86
C VAL A 75 0.91 32.32 -27.24
N HIS A 76 1.91 31.47 -27.26
CA HIS A 76 2.56 30.96 -28.45
C HIS A 76 2.25 29.48 -28.66
N SER A 77 2.33 28.69 -27.59
CA SER A 77 2.05 27.25 -27.64
C SER A 77 1.59 26.74 -26.30
N MET A 78 0.82 25.65 -26.32
CA MET A 78 0.45 24.89 -25.13
C MET A 78 0.44 23.39 -25.44
N HIS A 79 1.01 22.60 -24.53
CA HIS A 79 1.07 21.14 -24.60
C HIS A 79 0.24 20.59 -23.46
N CYS A 80 -0.78 19.78 -23.74
CA CYS A 80 -1.77 19.36 -22.75
C CYS A 80 -1.79 17.85 -22.61
N TYR A 81 -1.80 17.36 -21.38
CA TYR A 81 -1.88 15.94 -21.05
C TYR A 81 -3.03 15.68 -20.10
N PHE A 82 -3.93 14.78 -20.49
CA PHE A 82 -5.01 14.27 -19.65
C PHE A 82 -4.49 13.06 -18.86
N VAL A 83 -4.40 13.19 -17.54
CA VAL A 83 -3.74 12.20 -16.66
C VAL A 83 -4.76 11.23 -16.06
N LEU A 84 -5.88 11.76 -15.57
CA LEU A 84 -6.98 11.00 -14.95
C LEU A 84 -8.32 11.55 -15.43
N ASN A 85 -9.37 10.73 -15.38
CA ASN A 85 -10.72 11.18 -15.69
C ASN A 85 -11.21 12.18 -14.62
N GLY A 86 -11.58 13.38 -15.06
CA GLY A 86 -12.19 14.39 -14.18
C GLY A 86 -13.67 14.12 -13.94
N ASP A 87 -14.13 14.40 -12.72
CA ASP A 87 -15.53 14.29 -12.29
C ASP A 87 -16.21 15.66 -12.34
N ALA A 88 -17.39 15.77 -12.97
CA ALA A 88 -18.11 17.04 -13.12
C ALA A 88 -18.67 17.56 -11.79
N GLU A 89 -18.85 16.68 -10.80
CA GLU A 89 -19.39 17.02 -9.48
C GLU A 89 -18.33 17.52 -8.50
N ILE A 90 -17.05 17.48 -8.90
CA ILE A 90 -15.92 17.85 -8.05
C ILE A 90 -15.29 19.14 -8.58
N PRO A 91 -15.09 20.16 -7.74
CA PRO A 91 -14.39 21.37 -8.18
C PRO A 91 -12.95 21.07 -8.58
N ILE A 92 -12.46 21.77 -9.59
CA ILE A 92 -11.07 21.68 -10.03
C ILE A 92 -10.27 22.81 -9.39
N ILE A 93 -9.08 22.45 -8.88
CA ILE A 93 -8.06 23.41 -8.46
C ILE A 93 -7.01 23.51 -9.55
N TYR A 94 -6.84 24.71 -10.12
CA TYR A 94 -5.80 25.02 -11.08
C TYR A 94 -4.60 25.63 -10.37
N HIS A 95 -3.49 24.91 -10.36
CA HIS A 95 -2.24 25.37 -9.79
C HIS A 95 -1.27 25.80 -10.89
N VAL A 96 -0.91 27.08 -10.91
CA VAL A 96 -0.02 27.67 -11.90
C VAL A 96 1.41 27.77 -11.36
N GLU A 97 2.31 26.96 -11.91
CA GLU A 97 3.73 27.06 -11.67
C GLU A 97 4.40 28.03 -12.65
N ARG A 98 5.20 28.96 -12.13
CA ARG A 98 5.95 29.93 -12.93
C ARG A 98 7.33 29.38 -13.27
N VAL A 99 7.39 28.55 -14.31
CA VAL A 99 8.63 27.87 -14.72
C VAL A 99 9.72 28.84 -15.18
N ARG A 100 9.35 29.85 -15.98
CA ARG A 100 10.30 30.85 -16.49
C ARG A 100 9.64 32.20 -16.71
N GLU A 101 10.35 33.28 -16.40
CA GLU A 101 9.92 34.63 -16.72
C GLU A 101 11.13 35.47 -17.16
N GLY A 102 11.22 35.73 -18.47
CA GLY A 102 12.29 36.51 -19.09
C GLY A 102 11.77 37.75 -19.82
N ARG A 103 12.68 38.52 -20.43
CA ARG A 103 12.34 39.78 -21.11
C ARG A 103 11.42 39.63 -22.33
N SER A 104 11.51 38.49 -23.01
CA SER A 104 10.81 38.20 -24.27
C SER A 104 9.98 36.91 -24.24
N PHE A 105 10.20 36.04 -23.25
CA PHE A 105 9.52 34.74 -23.13
C PHE A 105 9.11 34.47 -21.69
N ALA A 106 7.94 33.85 -21.51
CA ALA A 106 7.50 33.33 -20.22
C ALA A 106 6.93 31.91 -20.41
N THR A 107 7.11 31.06 -19.41
CA THR A 107 6.57 29.69 -19.41
C THR A 107 5.81 29.47 -18.11
N ARG A 108 4.64 28.84 -18.22
CA ARG A 108 3.78 28.42 -17.11
C ARG A 108 3.48 26.94 -17.23
N THR A 109 3.49 26.23 -16.13
CA THR A 109 2.91 24.88 -16.05
C THR A 109 1.64 24.99 -15.22
N VAL A 110 0.52 24.46 -15.70
CA VAL A 110 -0.75 24.48 -14.97
C VAL A 110 -1.19 23.05 -14.72
N GLN A 111 -1.41 22.72 -13.45
CA GLN A 111 -1.98 21.44 -13.04
C GLN A 111 -3.40 21.65 -12.56
N ALA A 112 -4.35 21.03 -13.24
CA ALA A 112 -5.73 20.89 -12.80
C ALA A 112 -5.84 19.66 -11.89
N ARG A 113 -6.27 19.86 -10.65
CA ARG A 113 -6.31 18.83 -9.61
C ARG A 113 -7.71 18.63 -9.05
N GLN A 114 -8.06 17.37 -8.81
CA GLN A 114 -9.24 16.96 -8.04
C GLN A 114 -8.78 15.98 -6.95
N ARG A 115 -9.30 16.13 -5.72
CA ARG A 115 -8.91 15.31 -4.56
C ARG A 115 -7.38 15.24 -4.33
N GLY A 116 -6.69 16.33 -4.63
CA GLY A 116 -5.22 16.42 -4.53
C GLY A 116 -4.44 15.74 -5.67
N GLN A 117 -5.09 15.05 -6.60
CA GLN A 117 -4.45 14.36 -7.72
C GLN A 117 -4.55 15.18 -9.02
N PRO A 118 -3.48 15.26 -9.83
CA PRO A 118 -3.54 15.90 -11.14
C PRO A 118 -4.42 15.08 -12.08
N ILE A 119 -5.49 15.69 -12.59
CA ILE A 119 -6.35 15.11 -13.62
C ILE A 119 -5.94 15.59 -15.01
N PHE A 120 -5.32 16.77 -15.09
CA PHE A 120 -4.84 17.37 -16.32
C PHE A 120 -3.62 18.24 -16.01
N THR A 121 -2.62 18.21 -16.89
CA THR A 121 -1.42 19.05 -16.78
C THR A 121 -1.11 19.68 -18.13
N THR A 122 -0.69 20.93 -18.14
CA THR A 122 -0.28 21.62 -19.37
C THR A 122 0.94 22.51 -19.14
N THR A 123 1.80 22.60 -20.14
CA THR A 123 2.88 23.58 -20.20
C THR A 123 2.58 24.57 -21.31
N ILE A 124 2.56 25.86 -20.96
CA ILE A 124 2.15 26.97 -21.81
C ILE A 124 3.31 27.95 -21.96
N SER A 125 3.67 28.26 -23.20
CA SER A 125 4.71 29.22 -23.53
C SER A 125 4.11 30.51 -24.07
N PHE A 126 4.64 31.63 -23.60
CA PHE A 126 4.25 32.98 -23.98
C PHE A 126 5.43 33.73 -24.57
N MET A 127 5.13 34.60 -25.52
CA MET A 127 6.09 35.49 -26.16
C MET A 127 5.63 36.94 -25.99
N ARG A 128 6.58 37.84 -25.71
CA ARG A 128 6.27 39.27 -25.63
C ARG A 128 5.92 39.82 -27.01
N GLU A 129 4.85 40.58 -27.08
CA GLU A 129 4.45 41.27 -28.30
C GLU A 129 5.60 42.10 -28.88
N GLY A 130 5.81 41.98 -30.19
CA GLY A 130 6.86 42.71 -30.91
C GLY A 130 8.28 42.13 -30.75
N SER A 131 8.47 40.96 -30.13
CA SER A 131 9.80 40.33 -30.02
C SER A 131 10.26 39.54 -31.26
N GLY A 132 9.54 39.65 -32.38
CA GLY A 132 9.92 39.03 -33.66
C GLY A 132 11.13 39.71 -34.30
N GLY A 133 12.05 38.93 -34.85
CA GLY A 133 13.18 39.46 -35.63
C GLY A 133 12.78 39.91 -37.04
N VAL A 134 13.72 40.53 -37.76
CA VAL A 134 13.52 41.01 -39.16
C VAL A 134 13.17 39.90 -40.14
N ARG A 135 13.52 38.65 -39.82
CA ARG A 135 13.15 37.45 -40.59
C ARG A 135 11.95 36.78 -39.94
N THR A 136 10.82 36.80 -40.62
CA THR A 136 9.60 36.09 -40.24
C THR A 136 9.50 34.79 -41.03
N VAL A 137 9.02 33.72 -40.38
CA VAL A 137 8.67 32.47 -41.04
C VAL A 137 7.15 32.41 -41.13
N GLU A 138 6.62 32.38 -42.35
CA GLU A 138 5.20 32.16 -42.58
C GLU A 138 4.96 30.67 -42.75
N HIS A 139 4.12 30.08 -41.90
CA HIS A 139 3.83 28.65 -41.93
C HIS A 139 2.36 28.34 -41.60
N ALA A 140 1.48 29.33 -41.75
CA ALA A 140 0.04 29.14 -41.63
C ALA A 140 -0.50 28.39 -42.85
N ALA A 141 -1.46 27.48 -42.62
CA ALA A 141 -2.17 26.81 -43.70
C ALA A 141 -2.96 27.82 -44.54
N ILE A 142 -2.96 27.63 -45.86
CA ILE A 142 -3.69 28.51 -46.79
C ILE A 142 -5.18 28.17 -46.71
N MET A 143 -6.04 29.20 -46.59
CA MET A 143 -7.49 29.05 -46.65
C MET A 143 -7.90 28.40 -47.98
N PRO A 144 -8.65 27.28 -47.98
CA PRO A 144 -9.09 26.63 -49.22
C PRO A 144 -9.97 27.56 -50.06
N LEU A 145 -9.74 27.57 -51.38
CA LEU A 145 -10.53 28.36 -52.32
C LEU A 145 -11.95 27.80 -52.47
N GLY A 146 -12.93 28.70 -52.62
CA GLY A 146 -14.32 28.33 -52.94
C GLY A 146 -15.21 27.96 -51.74
N ILE A 147 -14.72 28.10 -50.51
CA ILE A 147 -15.52 27.88 -49.30
C ILE A 147 -15.94 29.24 -48.72
N ALA A 148 -17.22 29.59 -48.89
CA ALA A 148 -17.78 30.81 -48.33
C ALA A 148 -18.12 30.65 -46.85
N ALA A 149 -17.92 31.72 -46.07
CA ALA A 149 -18.39 31.78 -44.69
C ALA A 149 -19.93 31.82 -44.65
N PRO A 150 -20.55 31.32 -43.57
CA PRO A 150 -22.00 31.36 -43.41
C PRO A 150 -22.52 32.80 -43.35
N VAL A 151 -23.69 33.04 -43.97
CA VAL A 151 -24.35 34.36 -43.98
C VAL A 151 -25.47 34.35 -42.93
N GLY A 152 -25.30 35.12 -41.83
CA GLY A 152 -26.29 35.25 -40.75
C GLY A 152 -25.96 34.50 -39.46
N GLU A 153 -26.82 34.63 -38.44
CA GLU A 153 -26.70 33.90 -37.15
C GLU A 153 -27.34 32.50 -37.17
N ALA A 154 -28.24 32.24 -38.11
CA ALA A 154 -28.94 30.97 -38.28
C ALA A 154 -28.20 30.08 -39.27
N ALA A 155 -27.16 29.40 -38.80
CA ALA A 155 -26.68 28.18 -39.45
C ALA A 155 -27.22 27.02 -38.62
N ASP A 156 -27.82 26.03 -39.30
CA ASP A 156 -28.32 24.79 -38.72
C ASP A 156 -27.29 24.22 -37.72
N ASP A 157 -27.64 24.20 -36.44
CA ASP A 157 -26.78 23.71 -35.37
C ASP A 157 -26.78 22.19 -35.44
N ASP A 158 -26.00 21.62 -36.37
CA ASP A 158 -25.83 20.17 -36.57
C ASP A 158 -25.36 19.43 -35.29
N ASP A 159 -24.94 20.16 -34.24
CA ASP A 159 -24.52 19.66 -32.93
C ASP A 159 -25.61 19.82 -31.83
N ALA A 160 -26.80 20.33 -32.20
CA ALA A 160 -27.94 20.52 -31.30
C ALA A 160 -28.38 19.22 -30.59
N GLY A 161 -28.11 18.06 -31.20
CA GLY A 161 -28.39 16.76 -30.60
C GLY A 161 -27.50 16.38 -29.41
N PHE A 162 -26.28 16.94 -29.29
CA PHE A 162 -25.28 16.49 -28.30
C PHE A 162 -25.05 17.50 -27.15
N ARG A 163 -25.07 18.81 -27.44
CA ARG A 163 -24.90 19.88 -26.44
C ARG A 163 -26.18 20.66 -26.12
N GLY A 164 -27.24 20.45 -26.90
CA GLY A 164 -28.52 21.17 -26.78
C GLY A 164 -28.40 22.68 -27.06
N GLU A 165 -29.50 23.40 -26.86
CA GLU A 165 -29.56 24.88 -26.98
C GLU A 165 -28.52 25.62 -26.12
N GLN A 166 -27.90 24.94 -25.14
CA GLN A 166 -26.96 25.47 -24.16
C GLN A 166 -25.48 25.48 -24.60
N SER A 167 -25.15 25.04 -25.82
CA SER A 167 -23.75 25.11 -26.32
C SER A 167 -23.25 26.57 -26.36
N PRO A 168 -22.01 26.87 -25.91
CA PRO A 168 -21.47 28.23 -25.91
C PRO A 168 -20.92 28.71 -27.27
N PHE A 169 -20.91 27.84 -28.28
CA PHE A 169 -20.50 28.15 -29.65
C PHE A 169 -21.44 27.48 -30.66
N VAL A 170 -21.38 27.92 -31.91
CA VAL A 170 -22.06 27.32 -33.06
C VAL A 170 -21.04 26.80 -34.05
N SER A 171 -21.42 25.74 -34.77
CA SER A 171 -20.61 25.17 -35.83
C SER A 171 -21.47 24.78 -37.02
N GLN A 172 -20.97 25.02 -38.23
CA GLN A 172 -21.60 24.58 -39.47
C GLN A 172 -20.67 23.64 -40.22
N ARG A 173 -21.16 22.44 -40.54
CA ARG A 173 -20.38 21.45 -41.27
C ARG A 173 -20.21 21.86 -42.73
N VAL A 174 -19.04 21.53 -43.27
CA VAL A 174 -18.75 21.59 -44.70
C VAL A 174 -18.49 20.16 -45.18
N GLU A 175 -18.69 19.93 -46.48
CA GLU A 175 -18.45 18.63 -47.11
C GLU A 175 -17.02 18.11 -46.81
N ILE A 176 -16.91 16.80 -46.58
CA ILE A 176 -15.62 16.15 -46.35
C ILE A 176 -14.83 16.17 -47.66
N GLY A 177 -13.68 16.86 -47.66
CA GLY A 177 -12.75 16.83 -48.79
C GLY A 177 -12.28 15.39 -49.05
N ASN A 178 -12.31 14.96 -50.31
CA ASN A 178 -12.01 13.59 -50.74
C ASN A 178 -12.87 12.50 -50.07
N SER A 179 -14.15 12.79 -49.78
CA SER A 179 -15.10 11.86 -49.14
C SER A 179 -15.18 10.46 -49.78
N GLY A 180 -15.00 10.39 -51.11
CA GLY A 180 -14.99 9.17 -51.90
C GLY A 180 -13.69 8.36 -51.85
N SER A 181 -12.62 8.86 -51.24
CA SER A 181 -11.37 8.10 -51.10
C SER A 181 -11.58 6.88 -50.19
N PRO A 182 -11.07 5.69 -50.57
CA PRO A 182 -11.05 4.53 -49.68
C PRO A 182 -10.05 4.70 -48.53
N HIS A 183 -9.12 5.66 -48.64
CA HIS A 183 -8.06 5.91 -47.67
C HIS A 183 -8.42 7.05 -46.71
N ALA A 184 -8.58 6.73 -45.43
CA ALA A 184 -8.91 7.69 -44.37
C ALA A 184 -7.97 8.91 -44.33
N HIS A 185 -6.66 8.69 -44.48
CA HIS A 185 -5.65 9.74 -44.40
C HIS A 185 -5.70 10.77 -45.55
N GLU A 186 -6.43 10.48 -46.63
CA GLU A 186 -6.64 11.40 -47.76
C GLU A 186 -7.86 12.30 -47.56
N LYS A 187 -8.72 12.00 -46.58
CA LYS A 187 -9.94 12.74 -46.29
C LYS A 187 -9.65 13.95 -45.40
N ARG A 188 -10.45 15.00 -45.55
CA ARG A 188 -10.34 16.24 -44.76
C ARG A 188 -11.72 16.65 -44.24
N THR A 189 -11.92 16.69 -42.93
CA THR A 189 -13.16 17.23 -42.35
C THR A 189 -13.08 18.74 -42.29
N ARG A 190 -14.13 19.42 -42.77
CA ARG A 190 -14.17 20.89 -42.85
C ARG A 190 -15.40 21.42 -42.11
N GLN A 191 -15.26 22.59 -41.50
CA GLN A 191 -16.36 23.28 -40.83
C GLN A 191 -16.07 24.75 -40.56
N TRP A 192 -17.13 25.49 -40.32
CA TRP A 192 -17.10 26.81 -39.74
C TRP A 192 -17.47 26.74 -38.27
N ILE A 193 -16.83 27.53 -37.41
CA ILE A 193 -17.09 27.55 -35.96
C ILE A 193 -16.94 28.97 -35.40
N LYS A 194 -17.81 29.37 -34.46
CA LYS A 194 -17.68 30.64 -33.72
C LYS A 194 -18.38 30.59 -32.36
N ALA A 195 -17.92 31.38 -31.40
CA ALA A 195 -18.61 31.58 -30.13
C ALA A 195 -20.01 32.21 -30.34
N LYS A 196 -20.98 31.86 -29.49
CA LYS A 196 -22.31 32.48 -29.49
C LYS A 196 -22.25 33.87 -28.85
N GLY A 197 -22.91 34.85 -29.45
CA GLY A 197 -22.87 36.23 -28.98
C GLY A 197 -21.47 36.87 -29.11
N ARG A 198 -21.37 38.13 -28.71
CA ARG A 198 -20.13 38.91 -28.77
C ARG A 198 -19.33 38.73 -27.48
N ILE A 199 -18.03 38.43 -27.59
CA ILE A 199 -17.14 38.39 -26.43
C ILE A 199 -16.96 39.83 -25.90
N SER A 200 -17.12 40.00 -24.59
CA SER A 200 -17.13 41.31 -23.94
C SER A 200 -15.78 42.04 -24.03
N GLU A 201 -15.81 43.37 -23.93
CA GLU A 201 -14.58 44.18 -23.87
C GLU A 201 -13.72 43.84 -22.62
N GLU A 202 -14.38 43.44 -21.53
CA GLU A 202 -13.72 43.00 -20.28
C GLU A 202 -12.93 41.71 -20.47
N GLY A 203 -13.49 40.73 -21.21
CA GLY A 203 -12.81 39.48 -21.53
C GLY A 203 -11.58 39.69 -22.44
N GLY A 204 -11.62 40.74 -23.26
CA GLY A 204 -10.53 41.17 -24.11
C GLY A 204 -10.01 40.07 -25.04
N HIS A 205 -8.77 40.25 -25.52
CA HIS A 205 -8.17 39.29 -26.45
C HIS A 205 -7.89 37.91 -25.83
N GLN A 206 -7.65 37.86 -24.52
CA GLN A 206 -7.38 36.61 -23.78
C GLN A 206 -8.59 35.66 -23.76
N ALA A 207 -9.81 36.22 -23.72
CA ALA A 207 -11.04 35.43 -23.84
C ALA A 207 -11.18 34.80 -25.22
N HIS A 208 -10.82 35.51 -26.30
CA HIS A 208 -10.81 34.93 -27.66
C HIS A 208 -9.84 33.76 -27.79
N LEU A 209 -8.62 33.87 -27.22
CA LEU A 209 -7.63 32.79 -27.23
C LEU A 209 -8.11 31.56 -26.45
N SER A 210 -8.71 31.78 -25.28
CA SER A 210 -9.24 30.69 -24.46
C SER A 210 -10.50 30.05 -25.06
N ALA A 211 -11.35 30.85 -25.73
CA ALA A 211 -12.49 30.35 -26.49
C ALA A 211 -12.05 29.46 -27.66
N MET A 212 -11.00 29.85 -28.39
CA MET A 212 -10.42 29.02 -29.44
C MET A 212 -9.87 27.70 -28.88
N ALA A 213 -9.17 27.75 -27.74
CA ALA A 213 -8.69 26.54 -27.06
C ALA A 213 -9.84 25.62 -26.64
N TYR A 214 -10.95 26.15 -26.13
CA TYR A 214 -12.15 25.37 -25.81
C TYR A 214 -12.78 24.68 -27.03
N MET A 215 -12.88 25.43 -28.13
CA MET A 215 -13.49 24.97 -29.38
C MET A 215 -12.63 23.94 -30.12
N SER A 216 -11.30 24.00 -29.98
CA SER A 216 -10.35 23.08 -30.62
C SER A 216 -10.58 21.61 -30.25
N ASP A 217 -10.96 21.32 -29.00
CA ASP A 217 -11.22 19.96 -28.50
C ASP A 217 -12.61 19.42 -28.88
N SER A 218 -13.50 20.26 -29.44
CA SER A 218 -14.87 19.84 -29.75
C SER A 218 -14.97 18.94 -30.97
N TYR A 219 -14.08 19.14 -31.94
CA TYR A 219 -14.17 18.48 -33.25
C TYR A 219 -12.98 17.61 -33.60
N PHE A 220 -11.87 17.74 -32.87
CA PHE A 220 -10.74 16.79 -32.92
C PHE A 220 -11.22 15.35 -32.72
N ILE A 221 -12.01 15.11 -31.66
CA ILE A 221 -12.64 13.82 -31.36
C ILE A 221 -13.57 13.37 -32.48
N GLY A 222 -14.26 14.31 -33.12
CA GLY A 222 -15.24 14.02 -34.14
C GLY A 222 -14.68 13.64 -35.51
N THR A 223 -13.46 14.08 -35.82
CA THR A 223 -12.80 13.86 -37.11
C THR A 223 -12.53 12.38 -37.36
N VAL A 224 -12.01 11.64 -36.38
CA VAL A 224 -11.73 10.19 -36.52
C VAL A 224 -13.00 9.42 -36.88
N ALA A 225 -14.08 9.62 -36.13
CA ALA A 225 -15.34 8.93 -36.39
C ALA A 225 -15.87 9.19 -37.82
N ARG A 226 -15.75 10.44 -38.31
CA ARG A 226 -16.24 10.84 -39.64
C ARG A 226 -15.36 10.33 -40.78
N VAL A 227 -14.04 10.47 -40.66
CA VAL A 227 -13.07 10.03 -41.66
C VAL A 227 -13.10 8.51 -41.84
N HIS A 228 -13.25 7.77 -40.73
CA HIS A 228 -13.31 6.31 -40.70
C HIS A 228 -14.72 5.73 -40.82
N ARG A 229 -15.75 6.58 -40.94
CA ARG A 229 -17.17 6.19 -41.01
C ARG A 229 -17.58 5.22 -39.87
N LEU A 230 -17.15 5.52 -38.64
CA LEU A 230 -17.48 4.77 -37.42
C LEU A 230 -18.70 5.36 -36.71
N TRP A 231 -19.51 4.51 -36.09
CA TRP A 231 -20.65 4.93 -35.28
C TRP A 231 -20.18 5.46 -33.92
N ARG A 232 -20.70 6.61 -33.48
CA ARG A 232 -20.24 7.25 -32.23
C ARG A 232 -20.84 6.64 -30.95
N TYR A 233 -21.99 5.98 -30.99
CA TYR A 233 -22.70 5.48 -29.80
C TYR A 233 -23.61 4.28 -30.09
N SER A 234 -23.78 3.39 -29.11
CA SER A 234 -24.61 2.19 -29.19
C SER A 234 -26.11 2.43 -28.96
N ALA A 235 -26.96 1.58 -29.55
CA ALA A 235 -28.37 1.44 -29.18
C ALA A 235 -28.58 1.05 -27.69
N SER A 236 -27.54 0.53 -27.02
CA SER A 236 -27.57 0.24 -25.57
C SER A 236 -27.56 1.49 -24.67
N SER A 237 -27.56 2.70 -25.24
CA SER A 237 -27.86 3.93 -24.51
C SER A 237 -29.36 4.04 -24.12
N LEU A 238 -30.20 3.08 -24.55
CA LEU A 238 -31.59 2.89 -24.14
C LEU A 238 -31.71 1.88 -22.97
N SER A 239 -31.24 2.28 -21.78
CA SER A 239 -31.42 1.65 -20.43
C SER A 239 -30.57 0.38 -20.13
N PRO A 240 -30.13 0.16 -18.86
CA PRO A 240 -31.02 -0.02 -17.71
C PRO A 240 -30.57 0.74 -16.43
N THR A 241 -31.25 1.84 -16.12
CA THR A 241 -31.31 2.39 -14.76
C THR A 241 -32.75 2.31 -14.27
N ASN A 242 -33.13 1.13 -13.75
CA ASN A 242 -34.20 1.00 -12.75
C ASN A 242 -34.25 -0.41 -12.16
N LYS A 243 -33.35 -0.67 -11.20
CA LYS A 243 -33.56 -1.65 -10.11
C LYS A 243 -32.97 -1.07 -8.84
N LYS A 244 -33.62 -0.03 -8.29
CA LYS A 244 -33.58 0.43 -6.90
C LYS A 244 -34.15 1.86 -6.88
N ASN A 245 -35.47 1.96 -6.73
CA ASN A 245 -36.22 3.02 -6.04
C ASN A 245 -37.69 2.94 -6.46
N GLU A 246 -38.38 1.90 -5.99
CA GLU A 246 -39.84 1.96 -5.79
C GLU A 246 -40.07 1.69 -4.31
N VAL A 247 -40.07 2.76 -3.50
CA VAL A 247 -41.02 2.98 -2.41
C VAL A 247 -41.10 4.50 -2.20
N GLU A 248 -42.33 5.02 -2.27
CA GLU A 248 -42.80 6.35 -1.85
C GLU A 248 -42.62 7.59 -2.75
N GLY A 249 -43.77 8.13 -3.19
CA GLY A 249 -43.98 9.58 -3.30
C GLY A 249 -44.15 10.15 -4.71
N GLY A 250 -45.39 10.35 -5.15
CA GLY A 250 -45.76 10.88 -6.47
C GLY A 250 -45.41 12.35 -6.73
N GLY A 251 -45.24 12.68 -8.01
CA GLY A 251 -45.19 14.06 -8.53
C GLY A 251 -44.76 14.11 -10.01
N LYS A 252 -45.70 14.45 -10.90
CA LYS A 252 -45.50 14.60 -12.36
C LYS A 252 -44.46 15.68 -12.71
N GLY A 253 -43.53 15.36 -13.62
CA GLY A 253 -42.66 16.31 -14.30
C GLY A 253 -42.12 15.73 -15.61
N ASN A 254 -42.74 16.11 -16.72
CA ASN A 254 -42.39 15.71 -18.09
C ASN A 254 -41.06 16.38 -18.51
N ARG A 255 -40.02 15.62 -18.86
CA ARG A 255 -38.84 16.10 -19.62
C ARG A 255 -38.42 15.03 -20.62
N GLY A 256 -38.58 15.36 -21.90
CA GLY A 256 -38.29 14.47 -23.03
C GLY A 256 -36.79 14.30 -23.27
N GLY A 257 -36.34 13.05 -23.34
CA GLY A 257 -35.12 12.65 -24.01
C GLY A 257 -35.45 12.17 -25.42
N GLY A 258 -34.86 12.81 -26.43
CA GLY A 258 -35.05 12.47 -27.84
C GLY A 258 -34.34 11.18 -28.23
N GLY A 259 -35.03 10.05 -28.12
CA GLY A 259 -34.71 8.82 -28.86
C GLY A 259 -35.64 8.69 -30.07
N ILE A 260 -35.13 8.21 -31.20
CA ILE A 260 -35.94 7.93 -32.40
C ILE A 260 -36.83 6.71 -32.09
N THR A 261 -38.15 6.88 -32.07
CA THR A 261 -39.07 5.77 -31.81
C THR A 261 -39.16 4.84 -33.02
N PRO A 262 -39.50 3.53 -32.85
CA PRO A 262 -39.75 2.61 -33.97
C PRO A 262 -40.81 3.13 -34.95
N GLU A 263 -41.75 3.97 -34.51
CA GLU A 263 -42.74 4.62 -35.37
C GLU A 263 -42.12 5.69 -36.28
N VAL A 264 -41.11 6.43 -35.78
CA VAL A 264 -40.36 7.41 -36.57
C VAL A 264 -39.56 6.70 -37.66
N ILE A 265 -38.93 5.55 -37.35
CA ILE A 265 -38.18 4.76 -38.35
C ILE A 265 -39.12 4.25 -39.45
N LYS A 266 -40.29 3.72 -39.11
CA LYS A 266 -41.30 3.30 -40.10
C LYS A 266 -41.77 4.48 -40.98
N LYS A 267 -41.94 5.66 -40.38
CA LYS A 267 -42.35 6.88 -41.11
C LYS A 267 -41.27 7.37 -42.07
N LEU A 268 -40.00 7.34 -41.66
CA LEU A 268 -38.87 7.73 -42.52
C LEU A 268 -38.67 6.72 -43.67
N LYS A 269 -38.80 5.42 -43.42
CA LYS A 269 -38.68 4.39 -44.48
C LYS A 269 -39.79 4.47 -45.53
N ALA A 270 -40.93 5.08 -45.20
CA ALA A 270 -42.03 5.30 -46.13
C ALA A 270 -41.85 6.54 -47.03
N MET A 271 -40.82 7.37 -46.79
CA MET A 271 -40.52 8.54 -47.60
C MET A 271 -39.64 8.19 -48.80
N ASP A 272 -39.79 8.93 -49.91
CA ASP A 272 -38.90 8.79 -51.06
C ASP A 272 -37.51 9.39 -50.79
N GLU A 273 -36.50 8.90 -51.51
CA GLU A 273 -35.10 9.28 -51.31
C GLU A 273 -34.83 10.77 -51.56
N ALA A 274 -35.56 11.43 -52.47
CA ALA A 274 -35.39 12.86 -52.73
C ALA A 274 -35.97 13.71 -51.59
N THR A 275 -37.01 13.22 -50.92
CA THR A 275 -37.56 13.84 -49.70
C THR A 275 -36.63 13.62 -48.52
N LEU A 276 -36.05 12.43 -48.36
CA LEU A 276 -35.07 12.14 -47.30
C LEU A 276 -33.83 13.02 -47.40
N LYS A 277 -33.26 13.20 -48.61
CA LYS A 277 -32.09 14.10 -48.84
C LYS A 277 -32.34 15.57 -48.53
N ARG A 278 -33.60 16.00 -48.43
CA ARG A 278 -34.00 17.38 -48.07
C ARG A 278 -34.26 17.55 -46.57
N MET A 279 -34.23 16.47 -45.80
CA MET A 279 -34.37 16.52 -44.35
C MET A 279 -33.01 16.80 -43.71
N GLU A 280 -33.03 17.67 -42.71
CA GLU A 280 -31.85 18.04 -41.92
C GLU A 280 -31.23 16.79 -41.27
N GLY A 281 -29.92 16.57 -41.48
CA GLY A 281 -29.18 15.41 -40.96
C GLY A 281 -29.26 14.10 -41.76
N MET A 282 -29.93 14.06 -42.92
CA MET A 282 -30.02 12.89 -43.81
C MET A 282 -29.01 12.96 -44.96
N ASP A 283 -27.77 12.54 -44.71
CA ASP A 283 -26.76 12.37 -45.76
C ASP A 283 -26.89 11.02 -46.49
N ALA A 284 -26.10 10.82 -47.54
CA ALA A 284 -26.17 9.61 -48.37
C ALA A 284 -25.90 8.32 -47.56
N ASP A 285 -25.01 8.40 -46.56
CA ASP A 285 -24.66 7.26 -45.70
C ASP A 285 -25.82 6.95 -44.71
N VAL A 286 -26.50 7.97 -44.19
CA VAL A 286 -27.69 7.85 -43.31
C VAL A 286 -28.89 7.29 -44.06
N ILE A 287 -29.08 7.67 -45.33
CA ILE A 287 -30.18 7.17 -46.18
C ILE A 287 -29.95 5.71 -46.59
N GLU A 288 -28.71 5.35 -46.95
CA GLU A 288 -28.32 3.97 -47.22
C GLU A 288 -28.52 3.09 -45.97
N GLN A 289 -28.23 3.65 -44.78
CA GLN A 289 -28.46 2.99 -43.50
C GLN A 289 -29.95 2.86 -43.13
N LEU A 290 -30.79 3.86 -43.38
CA LEU A 290 -32.24 3.77 -43.15
C LEU A 290 -32.89 2.61 -43.93
N LYS A 291 -32.32 2.29 -45.10
CA LYS A 291 -32.74 1.16 -45.94
C LYS A 291 -32.35 -0.19 -45.34
N SER A 292 -31.26 -0.28 -44.56
CA SER A 292 -30.76 -1.51 -43.92
C SER A 292 -31.28 -1.77 -42.49
N VAL A 293 -32.28 -1.01 -42.03
CA VAL A 293 -32.94 -1.21 -40.73
C VAL A 293 -34.32 -1.84 -40.91
N GLU A 294 -34.63 -2.92 -40.18
CA GLU A 294 -35.97 -3.50 -40.05
C GLU A 294 -36.51 -3.34 -38.62
N VAL A 295 -37.84 -3.28 -38.48
CA VAL A 295 -38.50 -3.23 -37.16
C VAL A 295 -39.27 -4.54 -36.99
N GLY A 296 -38.84 -5.36 -36.04
CA GLY A 296 -39.44 -6.63 -35.65
C GLY A 296 -40.86 -6.47 -35.10
N ALA A 297 -41.58 -7.59 -35.00
CA ALA A 297 -42.99 -7.62 -34.60
C ALA A 297 -43.25 -7.18 -33.14
N ASP A 298 -42.21 -7.22 -32.31
CA ASP A 298 -42.15 -6.80 -30.91
C ASP A 298 -41.66 -5.35 -30.72
N GLY A 299 -41.38 -4.63 -31.81
CA GLY A 299 -40.87 -3.26 -31.77
C GLY A 299 -39.34 -3.17 -31.67
N GLU A 300 -38.64 -4.30 -31.74
CA GLU A 300 -37.17 -4.34 -31.75
C GLU A 300 -36.63 -3.90 -33.12
N VAL A 301 -35.57 -3.08 -33.13
CA VAL A 301 -34.96 -2.55 -34.35
C VAL A 301 -33.76 -3.42 -34.72
N VAL A 302 -33.84 -4.12 -35.86
CA VAL A 302 -32.87 -5.12 -36.32
C VAL A 302 -32.16 -4.62 -37.57
N PHE A 303 -30.83 -4.64 -37.58
CA PHE A 303 -30.03 -4.25 -38.75
C PHE A 303 -29.79 -5.46 -39.67
N THR A 304 -29.98 -5.30 -40.98
CA THR A 304 -29.90 -6.41 -41.95
C THR A 304 -28.50 -6.69 -42.50
N GLU A 305 -27.52 -5.83 -42.21
CA GLU A 305 -26.10 -6.04 -42.54
C GLU A 305 -25.20 -5.97 -41.28
N GLY A 306 -24.13 -6.76 -41.26
CA GLY A 306 -23.36 -7.16 -40.07
C GLY A 306 -22.85 -6.04 -39.15
N GLU A 307 -22.65 -6.38 -37.87
CA GLU A 307 -22.23 -5.48 -36.78
C GLU A 307 -21.11 -4.51 -37.20
N ARG A 308 -21.47 -3.23 -37.39
CA ARG A 308 -20.50 -2.16 -37.61
C ARG A 308 -19.81 -1.80 -36.30
N ALA A 309 -18.53 -1.44 -36.36
CA ALA A 309 -17.78 -1.04 -35.17
C ALA A 309 -18.37 0.25 -34.55
N GLU A 310 -18.73 0.16 -33.27
CA GLU A 310 -19.23 1.26 -32.46
C GLU A 310 -18.10 1.83 -31.58
N ILE A 311 -18.15 3.14 -31.38
CA ILE A 311 -17.28 3.85 -30.43
C ILE A 311 -17.97 3.85 -29.07
N GLY A 312 -17.34 3.23 -28.07
CA GLY A 312 -17.84 3.26 -26.69
C GLY A 312 -17.49 4.54 -25.93
N MET A 313 -16.32 5.12 -26.22
CA MET A 313 -15.86 6.40 -25.66
C MET A 313 -14.71 6.92 -26.54
N MET A 314 -14.63 8.24 -26.71
CA MET A 314 -13.44 8.89 -27.25
C MET A 314 -12.91 9.90 -26.24
N VAL A 315 -11.60 9.93 -26.07
CA VAL A 315 -10.90 10.87 -25.19
C VAL A 315 -9.65 11.38 -25.89
N SER A 316 -9.34 12.65 -25.69
CA SER A 316 -8.02 13.22 -25.98
C SER A 316 -7.07 12.85 -24.83
N LEU A 317 -5.92 12.24 -25.12
CA LEU A 317 -4.88 11.98 -24.10
C LEU A 317 -3.77 13.04 -24.15
N ASP A 318 -3.44 13.50 -25.35
CA ASP A 318 -2.55 14.63 -25.63
C ASP A 318 -3.30 15.62 -26.54
N HIS A 319 -3.17 16.91 -26.25
CA HIS A 319 -3.69 17.99 -27.09
C HIS A 319 -2.66 19.12 -27.11
N THR A 320 -2.03 19.35 -28.26
CA THR A 320 -1.07 20.45 -28.44
C THR A 320 -1.64 21.53 -29.36
N ILE A 321 -1.56 22.78 -28.93
CA ILE A 321 -2.08 23.95 -29.67
C ILE A 321 -0.95 24.93 -29.91
N TYR A 322 -0.77 25.35 -31.16
CA TYR A 322 0.14 26.43 -31.55
C TYR A 322 -0.67 27.64 -32.03
N PHE A 323 -0.38 28.80 -31.47
CA PHE A 323 -1.10 30.04 -31.74
C PHE A 323 -0.30 30.89 -32.73
N HIS A 324 -0.72 30.90 -33.99
CA HIS A 324 -0.14 31.75 -35.02
C HIS A 324 -0.92 33.04 -35.14
N SER A 325 -0.21 34.16 -35.18
CA SER A 325 -0.80 35.50 -35.26
C SER A 325 -1.98 35.67 -34.29
N PRO A 326 -1.79 35.46 -32.97
CA PRO A 326 -2.88 35.36 -32.00
C PRO A 326 -3.87 36.54 -32.09
N LYS A 327 -3.39 37.76 -32.40
CA LYS A 327 -4.21 38.97 -32.56
C LYS A 327 -5.01 39.10 -33.87
N ALA A 328 -4.78 38.24 -34.86
CA ALA A 328 -5.36 38.37 -36.20
C ALA A 328 -6.77 37.77 -36.32
N PHE A 329 -7.32 37.18 -35.26
CA PHE A 329 -8.63 36.55 -35.27
C PHE A 329 -9.48 36.97 -34.08
N ARG A 330 -10.79 36.78 -34.23
CA ARG A 330 -11.77 36.88 -33.15
C ARG A 330 -12.58 35.58 -33.09
N ALA A 331 -12.62 34.97 -31.91
CA ALA A 331 -13.37 33.72 -31.71
C ALA A 331 -14.90 33.86 -31.82
N ASP A 332 -15.45 35.08 -31.79
CA ASP A 332 -16.89 35.35 -32.02
C ASP A 332 -17.21 35.69 -33.49
N GLU A 333 -16.21 35.62 -34.37
CA GLU A 333 -16.36 35.63 -35.82
C GLU A 333 -16.22 34.21 -36.37
N TRP A 334 -16.72 33.97 -37.59
CA TRP A 334 -16.64 32.65 -38.23
C TRP A 334 -15.19 32.27 -38.51
N LEU A 335 -14.72 31.24 -37.80
CA LEU A 335 -13.42 30.61 -38.01
C LEU A 335 -13.58 29.36 -38.86
N PHE A 336 -12.72 29.19 -39.87
CA PHE A 336 -12.67 27.97 -40.66
C PHE A 336 -11.72 26.96 -40.01
N SER A 337 -12.18 25.71 -39.89
CA SER A 337 -11.39 24.60 -39.37
C SER A 337 -11.39 23.47 -40.39
N GLU A 338 -10.19 23.03 -40.76
CA GLU A 338 -9.94 21.81 -41.52
C GLU A 338 -9.09 20.86 -40.66
N CYS A 339 -9.48 19.60 -40.60
CA CYS A 339 -8.77 18.58 -39.84
C CYS A 339 -8.56 17.32 -40.69
N ASP A 340 -7.39 16.72 -40.55
CA ASP A 340 -7.05 15.41 -41.09
C ASP A 340 -6.79 14.39 -39.99
N SER A 341 -6.93 13.11 -40.35
CA SER A 341 -6.50 11.98 -39.52
C SER A 341 -5.47 11.20 -40.34
N PRO A 342 -4.22 11.71 -40.43
CA PRO A 342 -3.19 11.14 -41.31
C PRO A 342 -2.81 9.70 -40.90
N TRP A 343 -3.12 9.33 -39.65
CA TRP A 343 -2.85 8.01 -39.12
C TRP A 343 -3.85 7.64 -38.02
N SER A 344 -4.32 6.40 -38.05
CA SER A 344 -5.06 5.74 -36.99
C SER A 344 -4.39 4.39 -36.72
N GLY A 345 -3.51 4.31 -35.74
CA GLY A 345 -2.71 3.12 -35.44
C GLY A 345 -2.08 3.19 -34.05
N ASP A 346 -1.22 2.23 -33.70
CA ASP A 346 -0.41 2.06 -32.46
C ASP A 346 -1.06 2.24 -31.06
N GLY A 347 -2.33 2.64 -30.94
CA GLY A 347 -3.14 2.46 -29.75
C GLY A 347 -3.62 1.01 -29.65
N ARG A 348 -2.86 0.13 -28.97
CA ARG A 348 -3.16 -1.31 -28.87
C ARG A 348 -4.34 -1.60 -27.94
N GLY A 349 -5.57 -1.47 -28.43
CA GLY A 349 -6.75 -2.06 -27.79
C GLY A 349 -7.46 -3.01 -28.75
N LEU A 350 -7.22 -4.31 -28.65
CA LEU A 350 -8.14 -5.25 -29.30
C LEU A 350 -9.51 -5.14 -28.61
N LYS A 351 -10.61 -5.04 -29.38
CA LYS A 351 -12.00 -5.13 -28.85
C LYS A 351 -12.20 -6.40 -28.01
N ASP A 352 -11.52 -7.47 -28.41
CA ASP A 352 -11.49 -8.73 -27.70
C ASP A 352 -10.04 -9.29 -27.71
N PRO A 353 -9.23 -8.96 -26.68
CA PRO A 353 -7.87 -9.49 -26.59
C PRO A 353 -7.86 -10.99 -26.29
N SER A 354 -8.98 -11.60 -25.86
CA SER A 354 -9.04 -13.02 -25.56
C SER A 354 -8.72 -13.89 -26.77
N ARG A 355 -9.02 -13.40 -27.99
CA ARG A 355 -8.69 -14.08 -29.26
C ARG A 355 -7.20 -14.32 -29.49
N LYS A 356 -6.31 -13.57 -28.82
CA LYS A 356 -4.86 -13.79 -28.88
C LYS A 356 -4.43 -15.03 -28.11
N TYR A 357 -5.17 -15.41 -27.07
CA TYR A 357 -4.79 -16.44 -26.12
C TYR A 357 -5.56 -17.72 -26.40
N ARG A 358 -4.83 -18.79 -26.71
CA ARG A 358 -5.44 -20.12 -26.90
C ARG A 358 -5.64 -20.79 -25.54
N ARG A 359 -6.72 -21.55 -25.39
CA ARG A 359 -6.92 -22.39 -24.20
C ARG A 359 -5.85 -23.49 -24.18
N PHE A 360 -5.21 -23.68 -23.04
CA PHE A 360 -4.31 -24.82 -22.83
C PHE A 360 -5.11 -26.13 -22.94
N LYS A 361 -4.56 -27.13 -23.63
CA LYS A 361 -5.20 -28.45 -23.79
C LYS A 361 -4.64 -29.42 -22.73
N PRO A 362 -5.41 -29.80 -21.70
CA PRO A 362 -4.95 -30.76 -20.71
C PRO A 362 -4.70 -32.14 -21.33
N LEU A 363 -3.83 -32.94 -20.69
CA LEU A 363 -3.67 -34.36 -20.99
C LEU A 363 -4.92 -35.14 -20.58
N ASP A 364 -5.34 -36.09 -21.41
CA ASP A 364 -6.44 -36.99 -21.09
C ASP A 364 -5.93 -38.20 -20.30
N ILE A 365 -5.94 -38.08 -18.98
CA ILE A 365 -5.53 -39.13 -18.04
C ILE A 365 -6.76 -39.51 -17.19
N PRO A 366 -7.65 -40.39 -17.70
CA PRO A 366 -8.90 -40.72 -17.02
C PRO A 366 -8.66 -41.41 -15.66
N ASN A 367 -7.53 -42.11 -15.52
CA ASN A 367 -7.15 -42.85 -14.31
C ASN A 367 -5.98 -42.16 -13.56
N ARG A 368 -5.95 -40.83 -13.50
CA ARG A 368 -4.97 -40.08 -12.68
C ARG A 368 -5.06 -40.50 -11.21
N GLN A 369 -3.94 -40.63 -10.52
CA GLN A 369 -3.89 -41.13 -9.13
C GLN A 369 -3.48 -40.07 -8.12
N TRP A 370 -2.80 -39.00 -8.54
CA TRP A 370 -2.36 -37.93 -7.63
C TRP A 370 -3.47 -37.34 -6.75
N PRO A 371 -4.74 -37.17 -7.18
CA PRO A 371 -5.78 -36.59 -6.32
C PRO A 371 -6.15 -37.46 -5.11
N SER A 372 -5.79 -38.75 -5.12
CA SER A 372 -6.06 -39.70 -4.02
C SER A 372 -4.83 -39.96 -3.15
N LYS A 373 -3.72 -39.26 -3.38
CA LYS A 373 -2.48 -39.40 -2.63
C LYS A 373 -2.29 -38.23 -1.67
N THR A 374 -1.52 -38.47 -0.62
CA THR A 374 -1.08 -37.46 0.34
C THR A 374 0.44 -37.43 0.35
N ILE A 375 1.03 -36.28 0.61
CA ILE A 375 2.48 -36.18 0.79
C ILE A 375 2.82 -36.78 2.15
N ASP A 376 3.63 -37.84 2.16
CA ASP A 376 4.09 -38.55 3.36
C ASP A 376 5.63 -38.63 3.43
N LYS A 377 6.32 -38.06 2.44
CA LYS A 377 7.77 -38.04 2.31
C LYS A 377 8.24 -36.62 2.01
N VAL A 378 9.40 -36.29 2.56
CA VAL A 378 10.10 -35.04 2.29
C VAL A 378 10.77 -35.14 0.91
N PRO A 379 10.60 -34.16 0.01
CA PRO A 379 11.29 -34.15 -1.27
C PRO A 379 12.79 -33.88 -1.06
N ARG A 380 13.62 -34.23 -2.04
CA ARG A 380 14.95 -33.62 -2.13
C ARG A 380 14.79 -32.14 -2.42
N TRP A 381 15.42 -31.28 -1.62
CA TRP A 381 15.37 -29.84 -1.80
C TRP A 381 16.58 -29.34 -2.56
N LEU A 382 16.35 -28.52 -3.58
CA LEU A 382 17.38 -27.65 -4.15
C LEU A 382 16.98 -26.19 -4.02
N ALA A 383 17.91 -25.39 -3.48
CA ALA A 383 17.82 -23.93 -3.44
C ALA A 383 18.54 -23.34 -4.66
N THR A 384 17.83 -22.57 -5.49
CA THR A 384 18.38 -21.86 -6.67
C THR A 384 18.50 -20.34 -6.45
N ASP A 385 18.48 -19.89 -5.20
CA ASP A 385 18.54 -18.47 -4.84
C ASP A 385 19.77 -17.75 -5.43
N LEU A 386 20.92 -18.43 -5.46
CA LEU A 386 22.21 -17.85 -5.87
C LEU A 386 22.40 -17.77 -7.40
N ARG A 387 21.55 -18.47 -8.16
CA ARG A 387 21.54 -18.48 -9.63
C ARG A 387 20.24 -17.90 -10.16
N ASP A 388 19.12 -18.63 -10.09
CA ASP A 388 17.84 -18.19 -10.65
C ASP A 388 17.26 -17.00 -9.88
N GLY A 389 17.35 -17.02 -8.55
CA GLY A 389 16.95 -15.89 -7.72
C GLY A 389 17.84 -14.65 -7.93
N ASN A 390 19.15 -14.85 -8.11
CA ASN A 390 20.09 -13.74 -8.26
C ASN A 390 20.00 -13.05 -9.63
N GLN A 391 19.75 -13.80 -10.71
CA GLN A 391 19.64 -13.21 -12.06
C GLN A 391 18.40 -12.33 -12.22
N SER A 392 17.35 -12.56 -11.42
CA SER A 392 16.12 -11.79 -11.47
C SER A 392 16.15 -10.49 -10.68
N LEU A 393 17.25 -10.19 -9.99
CA LEU A 393 17.40 -8.98 -9.19
C LEU A 393 17.77 -7.80 -10.10
N VAL A 394 17.16 -6.63 -9.84
CA VAL A 394 17.55 -5.37 -10.48
C VAL A 394 19.01 -5.06 -10.21
N ASP A 395 19.43 -5.23 -8.95
CA ASP A 395 20.80 -5.14 -8.50
C ASP A 395 21.26 -6.53 -8.02
N PRO A 396 22.03 -7.29 -8.81
CA PRO A 396 22.53 -8.60 -8.42
C PRO A 396 23.31 -8.59 -7.10
N MET A 397 23.39 -9.75 -6.45
CA MET A 397 24.21 -9.93 -5.25
C MET A 397 25.70 -9.76 -5.59
N ASP A 398 26.43 -9.05 -4.72
CA ASP A 398 27.88 -9.08 -4.74
C ASP A 398 28.43 -10.41 -4.19
N GLY A 399 29.75 -10.61 -4.31
CA GLY A 399 30.39 -11.85 -3.88
C GLY A 399 30.27 -12.16 -2.38
N GLU A 400 30.18 -11.15 -1.51
CA GLU A 400 30.01 -11.32 -0.07
C GLU A 400 28.55 -11.60 0.31
N GLN A 401 27.61 -10.98 -0.39
CA GLN A 401 26.18 -11.30 -0.29
C GLN A 401 25.94 -12.76 -0.69
N LYS A 402 26.46 -13.19 -1.87
CA LYS A 402 26.37 -14.59 -2.30
C LYS A 402 26.99 -15.56 -1.28
N PHE A 403 28.15 -15.22 -0.73
CA PHE A 403 28.83 -16.06 0.25
C PHE A 403 28.03 -16.20 1.55
N ARG A 404 27.49 -15.10 2.10
CA ARG A 404 26.62 -15.13 3.28
C ARG A 404 25.33 -15.92 3.04
N TYR A 405 24.72 -15.75 1.87
CA TYR A 405 23.51 -16.48 1.49
C TYR A 405 23.78 -17.99 1.37
N PHE A 406 24.89 -18.39 0.75
CA PHE A 406 25.31 -19.79 0.70
C PHE A 406 25.48 -20.40 2.10
N GLN A 407 26.17 -19.70 3.01
CA GLN A 407 26.35 -20.16 4.38
C GLN A 407 25.01 -20.29 5.12
N MET A 408 24.07 -19.37 4.89
CA MET A 408 22.71 -19.49 5.42
C MET A 408 22.02 -20.75 4.89
N LEU A 409 22.01 -21.00 3.58
CA LEU A 409 21.38 -22.19 2.98
C LEU A 409 21.96 -23.49 3.56
N VAL A 410 23.29 -23.57 3.71
CA VAL A 410 23.96 -24.70 4.36
C VAL A 410 23.51 -24.85 5.81
N LYS A 411 23.46 -23.75 6.57
CA LYS A 411 23.01 -23.75 7.98
C LYS A 411 21.57 -24.21 8.13
N LEU A 412 20.68 -23.81 7.21
CA LEU A 412 19.28 -24.22 7.18
C LEU A 412 19.13 -25.73 6.92
N GLY A 413 20.11 -26.36 6.27
CA GLY A 413 20.12 -27.80 6.01
C GLY A 413 19.99 -28.20 4.54
N TYR A 414 19.97 -27.26 3.59
CA TYR A 414 19.95 -27.58 2.17
C TYR A 414 21.17 -28.39 1.76
N LYS A 415 20.94 -29.50 1.05
CA LYS A 415 21.99 -30.43 0.58
C LYS A 415 22.29 -30.29 -0.90
N GLU A 416 21.47 -29.59 -1.65
CA GLU A 416 21.69 -29.29 -3.06
C GLU A 416 21.45 -27.80 -3.26
N ILE A 417 22.45 -27.10 -3.81
CA ILE A 417 22.41 -25.64 -3.94
C ILE A 417 22.91 -25.28 -5.34
N GLU A 418 22.07 -24.62 -6.13
CA GLU A 418 22.48 -24.06 -7.42
C GLU A 418 23.13 -22.70 -7.21
N ILE A 419 24.46 -22.68 -7.34
CA ILE A 419 25.30 -21.58 -6.86
C ILE A 419 25.58 -20.51 -7.91
N SER A 420 25.52 -20.84 -9.20
CA SER A 420 25.90 -19.91 -10.27
C SER A 420 25.59 -20.43 -11.68
N TYR A 421 25.72 -19.51 -12.67
CA TYR A 421 25.85 -19.83 -14.09
C TYR A 421 27.26 -19.42 -14.57
N PRO A 422 28.29 -20.25 -14.31
CA PRO A 422 29.70 -19.83 -14.36
C PRO A 422 30.21 -19.55 -15.78
N SER A 423 29.54 -20.05 -16.82
CA SER A 423 29.89 -19.70 -18.20
C SER A 423 29.29 -18.39 -18.68
N SER A 424 28.41 -17.74 -17.92
CA SER A 424 27.81 -16.45 -18.26
C SER A 424 28.76 -15.26 -18.09
N GLY A 425 29.71 -15.34 -17.14
CA GLY A 425 30.68 -14.27 -16.90
C GLY A 425 31.67 -14.57 -15.76
N PRO A 426 32.66 -13.68 -15.53
CA PRO A 426 33.70 -13.87 -14.51
C PRO A 426 33.15 -13.95 -13.08
N THR A 427 32.16 -13.12 -12.72
CA THR A 427 31.63 -13.05 -11.35
C THR A 427 31.12 -14.41 -10.85
N ASP A 428 30.33 -15.11 -11.66
CA ASP A 428 29.77 -16.41 -11.32
C ASP A 428 30.82 -17.52 -11.35
N PHE A 429 31.78 -17.43 -12.29
CA PHE A 429 32.92 -18.33 -12.33
C PHE A 429 33.78 -18.20 -11.06
N ASP A 430 34.15 -16.97 -10.69
CA ASP A 430 35.02 -16.66 -9.55
C ASP A 430 34.33 -16.98 -8.22
N PHE A 431 33.02 -16.74 -8.12
CA PHE A 431 32.24 -17.17 -6.95
C PHE A 431 32.25 -18.69 -6.79
N THR A 432 32.05 -19.44 -7.87
CA THR A 432 32.15 -20.91 -7.87
C THR A 432 33.53 -21.35 -7.45
N ARG A 433 34.59 -20.76 -8.04
CA ARG A 433 35.98 -21.04 -7.64
C ARG A 433 36.23 -20.76 -6.17
N ARG A 434 35.73 -19.65 -5.64
CA ARG A 434 35.87 -19.28 -4.23
C ARG A 434 35.25 -20.34 -3.31
N LEU A 435 34.04 -20.82 -3.60
CA LEU A 435 33.40 -21.87 -2.79
C LEU A 435 34.23 -23.16 -2.81
N VAL A 436 34.72 -23.56 -3.98
CA VAL A 436 35.48 -24.81 -4.17
C VAL A 436 36.87 -24.75 -3.52
N THR A 437 37.56 -23.61 -3.59
CA THR A 437 38.94 -23.50 -3.10
C THR A 437 39.06 -23.08 -1.64
N THR A 438 38.00 -22.55 -1.03
CA THR A 438 38.03 -22.13 0.38
C THR A 438 37.78 -23.33 1.30
N PRO A 439 38.78 -23.77 2.11
CA PRO A 439 38.63 -24.96 2.94
C PRO A 439 37.51 -24.83 3.97
N GLY A 440 36.70 -25.88 4.12
CA GLY A 440 35.67 -25.97 5.16
C GLY A 440 34.40 -25.16 4.93
N VAL A 441 34.26 -24.50 3.77
CA VAL A 441 33.04 -23.73 3.44
C VAL A 441 31.91 -24.63 2.93
N VAL A 442 32.24 -25.60 2.08
CA VAL A 442 31.27 -26.55 1.50
C VAL A 442 31.34 -27.85 2.30
N PRO A 443 30.28 -28.24 3.02
CA PRO A 443 30.26 -29.52 3.73
C PRO A 443 30.30 -30.72 2.77
N ASP A 444 30.78 -31.85 3.26
CA ASP A 444 30.98 -33.09 2.47
C ASP A 444 29.69 -33.69 1.91
N ASP A 445 28.55 -33.37 2.53
CA ASP A 445 27.22 -33.84 2.14
C ASP A 445 26.44 -32.84 1.26
N VAL A 446 27.05 -31.71 0.89
CA VAL A 446 26.43 -30.67 0.05
C VAL A 446 26.90 -30.80 -1.40
N TRP A 447 25.93 -30.85 -2.31
CA TRP A 447 26.13 -30.84 -3.76
C TRP A 447 26.06 -29.41 -4.30
N LEU A 448 27.12 -28.99 -5.00
CA LEU A 448 27.14 -27.73 -5.75
C LEU A 448 26.56 -27.94 -7.15
N GLN A 449 25.45 -27.29 -7.46
CA GLN A 449 24.86 -27.30 -8.80
C GLN A 449 25.26 -26.04 -9.58
N VAL A 450 25.60 -26.22 -10.86
CA VAL A 450 25.89 -25.13 -11.80
C VAL A 450 25.14 -25.33 -13.11
N LEU A 451 24.62 -24.24 -13.67
CA LEU A 451 23.86 -24.25 -14.90
C LEU A 451 24.78 -24.10 -16.13
N SER A 452 24.47 -24.79 -17.23
CA SER A 452 25.02 -24.51 -18.56
C SER A 452 24.00 -24.76 -19.65
N PRO A 453 24.04 -24.05 -20.79
CA PRO A 453 23.20 -24.37 -21.93
C PRO A 453 23.86 -25.53 -22.70
N CYS A 454 23.12 -26.14 -23.62
CA CYS A 454 23.66 -27.16 -24.53
C CYS A 454 24.61 -26.59 -25.60
N ARG A 455 25.79 -26.10 -25.17
CA ARG A 455 26.90 -25.67 -26.04
C ARG A 455 28.25 -26.09 -25.46
N LYS A 456 29.03 -26.85 -26.23
CA LYS A 456 30.25 -27.55 -25.73
C LYS A 456 31.27 -26.64 -25.06
N GLU A 457 31.48 -25.44 -25.58
CA GLU A 457 32.40 -24.45 -25.03
C GLU A 457 31.95 -23.93 -23.66
N LEU A 458 30.65 -23.71 -23.48
CA LEU A 458 30.07 -23.25 -22.22
C LEU A 458 30.01 -24.38 -21.20
N ILE A 459 29.69 -25.60 -21.65
CA ILE A 459 29.74 -26.82 -20.82
C ILE A 459 31.16 -27.01 -20.27
N ARG A 460 32.19 -26.91 -21.13
CA ARG A 460 33.60 -27.05 -20.69
C ARG A 460 33.93 -26.03 -19.60
N ARG A 461 33.64 -24.75 -19.84
CA ARG A 461 33.91 -23.68 -18.86
C ARG A 461 33.15 -23.92 -17.55
N THR A 462 31.94 -24.45 -17.62
CA THR A 462 31.12 -24.77 -16.45
C THR A 462 31.74 -25.90 -15.61
N VAL A 463 32.16 -26.99 -16.26
CA VAL A 463 32.87 -28.10 -15.59
C VAL A 463 34.20 -27.64 -15.00
N GLU A 464 34.97 -26.79 -15.70
CA GLU A 464 36.23 -26.23 -15.20
C GLU A 464 36.03 -25.43 -13.91
N SER A 465 34.90 -24.72 -13.76
CA SER A 465 34.62 -23.95 -12.56
C SER A 465 34.47 -24.81 -11.29
N LEU A 466 34.15 -26.10 -11.44
CA LEU A 466 33.93 -27.03 -10.32
C LEU A 466 35.15 -27.85 -9.89
N LYS A 467 36.27 -27.77 -10.62
CA LYS A 467 37.50 -28.54 -10.31
C LYS A 467 37.96 -28.35 -8.86
N GLY A 468 37.98 -29.42 -8.08
CA GLY A 468 38.30 -29.46 -6.65
C GLY A 468 37.09 -29.72 -5.75
N SER A 469 35.87 -29.76 -6.30
CA SER A 469 34.65 -30.06 -5.54
C SER A 469 34.60 -31.53 -5.16
N LYS A 470 34.05 -31.86 -3.98
CA LYS A 470 33.73 -33.24 -3.63
C LYS A 470 32.53 -33.73 -4.43
N LYS A 471 31.42 -32.99 -4.35
CA LYS A 471 30.14 -33.35 -4.97
C LYS A 471 29.63 -32.22 -5.85
N ALA A 472 29.34 -32.52 -7.12
CA ALA A 472 28.83 -31.51 -8.04
C ALA A 472 27.74 -32.04 -8.96
N ILE A 473 26.76 -31.17 -9.25
CA ILE A 473 25.68 -31.41 -10.21
C ILE A 473 25.91 -30.51 -11.41
N LEU A 474 26.09 -31.10 -12.60
CA LEU A 474 26.07 -30.35 -13.85
C LEU A 474 24.65 -30.32 -14.39
N HIS A 475 24.03 -29.15 -14.39
CA HIS A 475 22.69 -28.93 -14.92
C HIS A 475 22.77 -28.38 -16.35
N LEU A 476 22.36 -29.19 -17.33
CA LEU A 476 22.17 -28.75 -18.71
C LEU A 476 20.71 -28.54 -19.05
N TYR A 477 20.42 -27.54 -19.86
CA TYR A 477 19.07 -27.30 -20.35
C TYR A 477 19.03 -27.06 -21.86
N LEU A 478 17.87 -27.39 -22.44
CA LEU A 478 17.52 -27.07 -23.83
C LEU A 478 16.01 -26.83 -23.89
N ALA A 479 15.59 -25.73 -24.51
CA ALA A 479 14.17 -25.43 -24.65
C ALA A 479 13.51 -26.42 -25.63
N THR A 480 12.39 -27.02 -25.23
CA THR A 480 11.70 -28.05 -26.02
C THR A 480 10.29 -27.65 -26.46
N SER A 481 9.79 -26.47 -26.08
CA SER A 481 8.47 -26.03 -26.54
C SER A 481 8.49 -25.71 -28.04
N PRO A 482 7.38 -25.97 -28.75
CA PRO A 482 7.26 -25.61 -30.17
C PRO A 482 7.54 -24.14 -30.45
N CYS A 483 7.17 -23.25 -29.52
CA CYS A 483 7.42 -21.81 -29.61
C CYS A 483 8.93 -21.52 -29.71
N PHE A 484 9.73 -22.05 -28.78
CA PHE A 484 11.17 -21.80 -28.74
C PHE A 484 11.88 -22.50 -29.90
N GLN A 485 11.53 -23.76 -30.18
CA GLN A 485 12.10 -24.50 -31.29
C GLN A 485 11.93 -23.77 -32.63
N GLN A 486 10.72 -23.23 -32.90
CA GLN A 486 10.41 -22.55 -34.16
C GLN A 486 10.98 -21.13 -34.22
N ILE A 487 10.83 -20.34 -33.15
CA ILE A 487 11.12 -18.90 -33.18
C ILE A 487 12.57 -18.60 -32.79
N VAL A 488 13.11 -19.29 -31.78
CA VAL A 488 14.42 -18.98 -31.19
C VAL A 488 15.52 -19.79 -31.86
N PHE A 489 15.33 -21.10 -32.00
CA PHE A 489 16.37 -22.01 -32.47
C PHE A 489 16.28 -22.35 -33.96
N GLY A 490 15.10 -22.25 -34.56
CA GLY A 490 14.86 -22.72 -35.93
C GLY A 490 15.15 -24.22 -36.09
N MET A 491 14.86 -25.02 -35.05
CA MET A 491 15.15 -26.45 -34.99
C MET A 491 13.85 -27.28 -34.94
N ASP A 492 13.89 -28.49 -35.50
CA ASP A 492 12.86 -29.50 -35.28
C ASP A 492 13.16 -30.40 -34.06
N ASN A 493 12.22 -31.29 -33.73
CA ASN A 493 12.37 -32.25 -32.62
C ASN A 493 13.59 -33.17 -32.78
N ARG A 494 13.89 -33.62 -34.01
CA ARG A 494 15.03 -34.51 -34.28
C ARG A 494 16.34 -33.78 -34.02
N GLN A 495 16.49 -32.55 -34.52
CA GLN A 495 17.67 -31.72 -34.32
C GLN A 495 17.86 -31.35 -32.84
N SER A 496 16.77 -31.00 -32.14
CA SER A 496 16.81 -30.70 -30.71
C SER A 496 17.28 -31.92 -29.90
N LYS A 497 16.78 -33.10 -30.22
CA LYS A 497 17.20 -34.37 -29.60
C LYS A 497 18.66 -34.71 -29.90
N GLU A 498 19.09 -34.57 -31.15
CA GLU A 498 20.49 -34.79 -31.56
C GLU A 498 21.46 -33.89 -30.79
N LEU A 499 21.11 -32.60 -30.64
CA LEU A 499 21.90 -31.64 -29.87
C LEU A 499 21.97 -32.00 -28.38
N ALA A 500 20.85 -32.37 -27.76
CA ALA A 500 20.81 -32.79 -26.36
C ALA A 500 21.67 -34.04 -26.13
N VAL A 501 21.58 -35.04 -27.02
CA VAL A 501 22.42 -36.25 -26.96
C VAL A 501 23.90 -35.92 -27.14
N GLU A 502 24.25 -35.07 -28.11
CA GLU A 502 25.63 -34.66 -28.36
C GLU A 502 26.23 -33.95 -27.14
N CYS A 503 25.48 -33.02 -26.55
CA CYS A 503 25.92 -32.28 -25.36
C CYS A 503 26.01 -33.18 -24.14
N THR A 504 25.07 -34.12 -23.95
CA THR A 504 25.09 -35.08 -22.84
C THR A 504 26.30 -36.02 -22.94
N LYS A 505 26.59 -36.57 -24.13
CA LYS A 505 27.78 -37.41 -24.35
C LYS A 505 29.07 -36.64 -24.09
N TYR A 506 29.12 -35.39 -24.52
CA TYR A 506 30.27 -34.53 -24.26
C TYR A 506 30.43 -34.23 -22.78
N ALA A 507 29.35 -33.85 -22.09
CA ALA A 507 29.33 -33.63 -20.65
C ALA A 507 29.85 -34.86 -19.89
N ARG A 508 29.34 -36.05 -20.20
CA ARG A 508 29.81 -37.33 -19.65
C ARG A 508 31.31 -37.54 -19.85
N SER A 509 31.79 -37.31 -21.07
CA SER A 509 33.21 -37.52 -21.43
C SER A 509 34.20 -36.62 -20.67
N ILE A 510 33.75 -35.49 -20.14
CA ILE A 510 34.60 -34.54 -19.38
C ILE A 510 34.26 -34.49 -17.88
N THR A 511 33.34 -35.34 -17.42
CA THR A 511 32.89 -35.42 -16.02
C THR A 511 33.05 -36.85 -15.51
N LYS A 512 31.96 -37.63 -15.50
CA LYS A 512 31.88 -39.01 -14.96
C LYS A 512 32.90 -39.97 -15.59
N ASP A 513 33.17 -39.85 -16.89
CA ASP A 513 34.11 -40.76 -17.58
C ASP A 513 35.57 -40.26 -17.54
N ASP A 514 35.82 -39.01 -17.13
CA ASP A 514 37.18 -38.46 -17.03
C ASP A 514 37.71 -38.57 -15.59
N PRO A 515 38.66 -39.48 -15.30
CA PRO A 515 39.26 -39.60 -13.98
C PRO A 515 40.05 -38.34 -13.56
N ASN A 516 40.37 -37.45 -14.50
CA ASN A 516 41.05 -36.18 -14.25
C ASN A 516 40.09 -34.98 -14.23
N SER A 517 38.76 -35.21 -14.21
CA SER A 517 37.77 -34.13 -14.16
C SER A 517 37.93 -33.23 -12.93
N GLY A 518 38.58 -33.75 -11.87
CA GLY A 518 38.93 -33.01 -10.67
C GLY A 518 37.79 -32.84 -9.68
N VAL A 519 36.68 -33.58 -9.84
CA VAL A 519 35.56 -33.65 -8.89
C VAL A 519 35.40 -35.10 -8.46
N GLU A 520 35.17 -35.36 -7.17
CA GLU A 520 35.11 -36.73 -6.64
C GLU A 520 33.84 -37.48 -7.08
N GLU A 521 32.70 -36.79 -7.06
CA GLU A 521 31.39 -37.35 -7.42
C GLU A 521 30.59 -36.38 -8.31
N TRP A 522 30.18 -36.88 -9.48
CA TRP A 522 29.35 -36.15 -10.44
C TRP A 522 27.93 -36.69 -10.48
N ALA A 523 26.97 -35.80 -10.38
CA ALA A 523 25.59 -36.01 -10.77
C ALA A 523 25.25 -35.12 -11.96
N TYR A 524 24.20 -35.50 -12.69
CA TYR A 524 23.78 -34.82 -13.91
C TYR A 524 22.29 -34.49 -13.82
N GLU A 525 21.97 -33.26 -14.20
CA GLU A 525 20.60 -32.79 -14.34
C GLU A 525 20.39 -32.34 -15.78
N PHE A 526 19.26 -32.75 -16.36
CA PHE A 526 18.81 -32.26 -17.66
C PHE A 526 17.40 -31.69 -17.57
N SER A 527 17.24 -30.49 -18.09
CA SER A 527 15.95 -29.80 -18.20
C SER A 527 15.50 -29.69 -19.66
N PRO A 528 14.41 -30.36 -20.07
CA PRO A 528 13.58 -29.88 -21.17
C PRO A 528 12.94 -28.54 -20.77
N GLU A 529 13.67 -27.44 -20.97
CA GLU A 529 13.22 -26.10 -20.60
C GLU A 529 11.96 -25.74 -21.39
N THR A 530 11.05 -24.96 -20.79
CA THR A 530 9.67 -24.76 -21.26
C THR A 530 8.83 -26.04 -21.30
N PHE A 531 9.09 -27.00 -20.40
CA PHE A 531 8.36 -28.26 -20.28
C PHE A 531 6.84 -28.08 -20.21
N SER A 532 6.34 -27.11 -19.44
CA SER A 532 4.90 -26.86 -19.28
C SER A 532 4.17 -26.55 -20.58
N ASP A 533 4.87 -26.08 -21.62
CA ASP A 533 4.35 -25.81 -22.97
C ASP A 533 4.90 -26.78 -24.05
N SER A 534 5.68 -27.79 -23.64
CA SER A 534 6.26 -28.77 -24.55
C SER A 534 5.31 -29.92 -24.85
N ASP A 535 5.49 -30.57 -26.00
CA ASP A 535 4.76 -31.79 -26.34
C ASP A 535 5.19 -32.94 -25.42
N PRO A 536 4.28 -33.52 -24.61
CA PRO A 536 4.61 -34.57 -23.65
C PRO A 536 5.24 -35.81 -24.28
N GLU A 537 4.86 -36.18 -25.51
CA GLU A 537 5.46 -37.33 -26.20
C GLU A 537 6.92 -37.06 -26.56
N PHE A 538 7.20 -35.85 -27.09
CA PHE A 538 8.56 -35.44 -27.41
C PHE A 538 9.44 -35.29 -26.16
N VAL A 539 8.88 -34.80 -25.05
CA VAL A 539 9.60 -34.72 -23.77
C VAL A 539 10.08 -36.11 -23.32
N ILE A 540 9.25 -37.14 -23.42
CA ILE A 540 9.66 -38.51 -23.12
C ILE A 540 10.76 -38.96 -24.08
N GLU A 541 10.59 -38.73 -25.38
CA GLU A 541 11.57 -39.11 -26.40
C GLU A 541 12.96 -38.50 -26.16
N ILE A 542 13.04 -37.20 -25.89
CA ILE A 542 14.31 -36.51 -25.65
C ILE A 542 14.92 -36.93 -24.31
N CYS A 543 14.11 -37.11 -23.25
CA CYS A 543 14.61 -37.57 -21.96
C CYS A 543 15.13 -39.02 -22.04
N GLU A 544 14.46 -39.92 -22.76
CA GLU A 544 14.98 -41.28 -23.01
C GLU A 544 16.34 -41.25 -23.73
N ALA A 545 16.47 -40.37 -24.73
CA ALA A 545 17.72 -40.22 -25.47
C ALA A 545 18.86 -39.65 -24.60
N VAL A 546 18.56 -38.67 -23.74
CA VAL A 546 19.51 -38.11 -22.76
C VAL A 546 19.89 -39.16 -21.72
N LYS A 547 18.93 -39.93 -21.20
CA LYS A 547 19.17 -41.05 -20.27
C LYS A 547 20.13 -42.07 -20.87
N ALA A 548 19.89 -42.48 -22.11
CA ALA A 548 20.76 -43.41 -22.83
C ALA A 548 22.16 -42.83 -23.10
N ALA A 549 22.29 -41.51 -23.29
CA ALA A 549 23.58 -40.85 -23.47
C ALA A 549 24.39 -40.75 -22.16
N TRP A 550 23.72 -40.52 -21.03
CA TRP A 550 24.35 -40.37 -19.71
C TRP A 550 24.65 -41.70 -19.01
N GLU A 551 23.83 -42.72 -19.23
CA GLU A 551 23.89 -44.04 -18.57
C GLU A 551 23.84 -43.95 -17.03
N PRO A 552 22.71 -43.50 -16.43
CA PRO A 552 22.56 -43.45 -14.97
C PRO A 552 22.50 -44.86 -14.33
N SER A 553 22.69 -44.90 -13.01
CA SER A 553 22.47 -46.10 -12.18
C SER A 553 21.45 -45.80 -11.08
N VAL A 554 21.06 -46.82 -10.32
CA VAL A 554 20.13 -46.63 -9.19
C VAL A 554 20.81 -45.85 -8.05
N GLU A 555 22.10 -46.06 -7.86
CA GLU A 555 22.91 -45.39 -6.84
C GLU A 555 23.21 -43.93 -7.17
N ASN A 556 23.32 -43.60 -8.47
CA ASN A 556 23.52 -42.24 -8.97
C ASN A 556 22.48 -41.95 -10.07
N PRO A 557 21.24 -41.63 -9.67
CA PRO A 557 20.13 -41.41 -10.59
C PRO A 557 20.30 -40.10 -11.37
N LEU A 558 19.90 -40.13 -12.64
CA LEU A 558 19.81 -38.92 -13.47
C LEU A 558 18.65 -38.04 -13.00
N ILE A 559 18.89 -36.75 -12.83
CA ILE A 559 17.85 -35.79 -12.50
C ILE A 559 17.21 -35.28 -13.81
N PHE A 560 15.92 -35.51 -13.99
CA PHE A 560 15.13 -34.80 -15.00
C PHE A 560 14.33 -33.71 -14.30
N ASN A 561 14.74 -32.47 -14.51
CA ASN A 561 14.01 -31.32 -14.01
C ASN A 561 12.98 -30.87 -15.05
N LEU A 562 11.72 -30.79 -14.64
CA LEU A 562 10.58 -30.55 -15.51
C LEU A 562 9.98 -29.16 -15.21
N PRO A 563 10.59 -28.07 -15.70
CA PRO A 563 10.24 -26.72 -15.25
C PRO A 563 8.89 -26.26 -15.81
N ALA A 564 8.07 -25.67 -14.95
CA ALA A 564 7.03 -24.76 -15.43
C ALA A 564 7.66 -23.38 -15.62
N THR A 565 8.55 -23.25 -16.62
CA THR A 565 9.30 -22.02 -16.93
C THR A 565 8.38 -20.81 -17.07
N VAL A 566 7.23 -21.04 -17.69
CA VAL A 566 6.05 -20.20 -17.56
C VAL A 566 4.93 -21.08 -17.02
N GLU A 567 4.21 -20.60 -16.01
CA GLU A 567 3.03 -21.29 -15.51
C GLU A 567 1.87 -21.14 -16.53
N MET A 568 1.68 -22.15 -17.40
CA MET A 568 0.76 -22.05 -18.55
C MET A 568 -0.71 -22.32 -18.21
N SER A 569 -0.97 -23.10 -17.16
CA SER A 569 -2.33 -23.58 -16.83
C SER A 569 -2.52 -23.72 -15.31
N THR A 570 -3.61 -24.37 -14.90
CA THR A 570 -3.90 -24.69 -13.50
C THR A 570 -2.99 -25.80 -12.98
N PRO A 571 -2.68 -25.84 -11.67
CA PRO A 571 -1.67 -26.74 -11.10
C PRO A 571 -2.00 -28.23 -11.27
N ASN A 572 -3.28 -28.60 -11.35
CA ASN A 572 -3.70 -29.97 -11.63
C ASN A 572 -3.29 -30.46 -13.03
N VAL A 573 -3.15 -29.55 -14.00
CA VAL A 573 -2.69 -29.90 -15.36
C VAL A 573 -1.19 -30.19 -15.35
N TYR A 574 -0.42 -29.41 -14.58
CA TYR A 574 1.00 -29.68 -14.38
C TYR A 574 1.20 -31.02 -13.63
N ALA A 575 0.40 -31.30 -12.59
CA ALA A 575 0.41 -32.60 -11.92
C ALA A 575 0.07 -33.77 -12.88
N ASP A 576 -0.89 -33.59 -13.79
CA ASP A 576 -1.19 -34.57 -14.85
C ASP A 576 0.03 -34.78 -15.78
N GLN A 577 0.74 -33.71 -16.18
CA GLN A 577 1.97 -33.80 -16.99
C GLN A 577 3.09 -34.56 -16.26
N ILE A 578 3.27 -34.30 -14.96
CA ILE A 578 4.25 -35.01 -14.13
C ILE A 578 3.88 -36.48 -13.94
N GLU A 579 2.62 -36.79 -13.64
CA GLU A 579 2.16 -38.18 -13.52
C GLU A 579 2.32 -38.93 -14.86
N TYR A 580 1.98 -38.28 -15.97
CA TYR A 580 2.22 -38.83 -17.30
C TYR A 580 3.70 -39.12 -17.52
N PHE A 581 4.58 -38.17 -17.19
CA PHE A 581 6.02 -38.38 -17.35
C PHE A 581 6.52 -39.57 -16.53
N CYS A 582 6.20 -39.59 -15.23
CA CYS A 582 6.61 -40.64 -14.30
C CYS A 582 6.13 -42.04 -14.70
N ARG A 583 4.97 -42.16 -15.37
CA ARG A 583 4.43 -43.45 -15.83
C ARG A 583 5.07 -43.95 -17.11
N ASN A 584 5.61 -43.06 -17.94
CA ASN A 584 6.04 -43.40 -19.30
C ASN A 584 7.57 -43.42 -19.46
N ILE A 585 8.33 -42.75 -18.60
CA ILE A 585 9.79 -42.86 -18.61
C ILE A 585 10.22 -44.26 -18.12
N SER A 586 11.05 -44.95 -18.89
CA SER A 586 11.55 -46.28 -18.55
C SER A 586 12.69 -46.22 -17.54
N GLU A 587 12.92 -47.32 -16.80
CA GLU A 587 13.93 -47.40 -15.73
C GLU A 587 13.78 -46.27 -14.69
N ARG A 588 12.53 -46.03 -14.26
CA ARG A 588 12.13 -44.93 -13.36
C ARG A 588 12.92 -44.89 -12.04
N ASP A 589 13.43 -46.03 -11.59
CA ASP A 589 14.30 -46.17 -10.41
C ASP A 589 15.71 -45.58 -10.58
N LYS A 590 16.15 -45.36 -11.82
CA LYS A 590 17.40 -44.65 -12.16
C LYS A 590 17.22 -43.15 -12.39
N ILE A 591 16.01 -42.64 -12.17
CA ILE A 591 15.63 -41.27 -12.46
C ILE A 591 15.14 -40.59 -11.18
N SER A 592 15.57 -39.35 -10.96
CA SER A 592 14.98 -38.44 -9.97
C SER A 592 14.20 -37.37 -10.72
N VAL A 593 12.87 -37.34 -10.57
CA VAL A 593 12.05 -36.31 -11.20
C VAL A 593 12.03 -35.07 -10.33
N SER A 594 12.54 -33.96 -10.87
CA SER A 594 12.65 -32.66 -10.20
C SER A 594 11.61 -31.67 -10.73
N LEU A 595 11.07 -30.86 -9.84
CA LEU A 595 10.07 -29.83 -10.13
C LEU A 595 10.70 -28.45 -10.01
N HIS A 596 10.48 -27.60 -11.00
CA HIS A 596 10.92 -26.20 -10.97
C HIS A 596 9.78 -25.30 -11.48
N PRO A 597 8.70 -25.11 -10.68
CA PRO A 597 7.57 -24.31 -11.11
C PRO A 597 7.78 -22.82 -10.81
N HIS A 598 7.63 -21.98 -11.83
CA HIS A 598 7.45 -20.53 -11.66
C HIS A 598 5.99 -20.19 -11.32
N ASN A 599 5.72 -18.93 -10.97
CA ASN A 599 4.48 -18.51 -10.33
C ASN A 599 3.60 -17.55 -11.17
N ASP A 600 3.65 -17.64 -12.51
CA ASP A 600 3.02 -16.66 -13.40
C ASP A 600 1.49 -16.53 -13.24
N ARG A 601 0.84 -17.58 -12.71
CA ARG A 601 -0.60 -17.63 -12.40
C ARG A 601 -0.86 -17.73 -10.89
N GLY A 602 0.17 -17.52 -10.07
CA GLY A 602 0.08 -17.50 -8.61
C GLY A 602 -0.15 -18.87 -7.97
N CYS A 603 0.14 -19.98 -8.67
CA CYS A 603 -0.15 -21.33 -8.18
C CYS A 603 1.09 -22.24 -8.08
N ALA A 604 2.32 -21.72 -8.06
CA ALA A 604 3.55 -22.51 -8.03
C ALA A 604 3.63 -23.50 -6.86
N VAL A 605 3.24 -23.08 -5.66
CA VAL A 605 3.21 -23.93 -4.45
C VAL A 605 2.24 -25.11 -4.65
N ALA A 606 1.03 -24.82 -5.14
CA ALA A 606 0.05 -25.86 -5.43
C ALA A 606 0.54 -26.79 -6.56
N ALA A 607 1.20 -26.26 -7.60
CA ALA A 607 1.77 -27.05 -8.67
C ALA A 607 2.83 -28.02 -8.13
N ALA A 608 3.72 -27.55 -7.24
CA ALA A 608 4.75 -28.37 -6.63
C ALA A 608 4.19 -29.47 -5.70
N GLU A 609 3.21 -29.15 -4.85
CA GLU A 609 2.59 -30.15 -3.96
C GLU A 609 1.82 -31.23 -4.73
N LEU A 610 0.99 -30.83 -5.69
CA LEU A 610 0.23 -31.78 -6.51
C LEU A 610 1.15 -32.65 -7.38
N ALA A 611 2.25 -32.08 -7.89
CA ALA A 611 3.23 -32.82 -8.68
C ALA A 611 4.09 -33.79 -7.83
N GLN A 612 4.33 -33.49 -6.55
CA GLN A 612 4.90 -34.46 -5.62
C GLN A 612 3.96 -35.65 -5.43
N MET A 613 2.65 -35.40 -5.24
CA MET A 613 1.64 -36.48 -5.21
C MET A 613 1.58 -37.26 -6.53
N ALA A 614 1.88 -36.62 -7.67
CA ALA A 614 2.00 -37.25 -8.98
C ALA A 614 3.24 -38.14 -9.14
N GLY A 615 4.19 -38.08 -8.20
CA GLY A 615 5.36 -38.97 -8.15
C GLY A 615 6.69 -38.29 -8.46
N ALA A 616 6.80 -36.97 -8.30
CA ALA A 616 8.09 -36.29 -8.30
C ALA A 616 8.87 -36.53 -7.00
N ASP A 617 10.21 -36.49 -7.09
CA ASP A 617 11.13 -36.83 -6.00
C ASP A 617 11.84 -35.60 -5.40
N ARG A 618 11.93 -34.52 -6.19
CA ARG A 618 12.77 -33.36 -5.91
C ARG A 618 12.07 -32.05 -6.27
N VAL A 619 12.37 -30.98 -5.54
CA VAL A 619 11.82 -29.64 -5.79
C VAL A 619 12.95 -28.61 -5.78
N GLU A 620 12.93 -27.74 -6.79
CA GLU A 620 13.80 -26.59 -6.96
C GLU A 620 12.99 -25.32 -6.76
N GLY A 621 13.52 -24.40 -5.96
CA GLY A 621 12.89 -23.12 -5.73
C GLY A 621 13.80 -22.16 -5.01
N THR A 622 13.20 -21.11 -4.44
CA THR A 622 13.93 -20.09 -3.69
C THR A 622 13.23 -19.77 -2.38
N LEU A 623 13.96 -19.19 -1.45
CA LEU A 623 13.38 -18.68 -0.22
C LEU A 623 12.46 -17.50 -0.54
N PHE A 624 11.22 -17.56 -0.04
CA PHE A 624 10.19 -16.55 -0.26
C PHE A 624 9.82 -16.32 -1.73
N GLY A 625 10.10 -17.29 -2.61
CA GLY A 625 9.67 -17.29 -4.00
C GLY A 625 10.32 -16.21 -4.86
N ASN A 626 11.57 -15.83 -4.58
CA ASN A 626 12.35 -14.98 -5.48
C ASN A 626 12.64 -15.67 -6.84
N GLY A 627 12.84 -14.92 -7.90
CA GLY A 627 13.10 -15.45 -9.24
C GLY A 627 12.50 -14.58 -10.33
N GLU A 628 12.67 -15.01 -11.57
CA GLU A 628 12.22 -14.24 -12.74
C GLU A 628 10.70 -13.92 -12.71
N ARG A 629 10.35 -12.67 -13.04
CA ARG A 629 8.97 -12.14 -13.17
C ARG A 629 8.12 -12.25 -11.90
N THR A 630 7.51 -13.41 -11.70
CA THR A 630 6.60 -13.74 -10.59
C THR A 630 7.26 -14.63 -9.55
N GLY A 631 8.49 -15.09 -9.84
CA GLY A 631 9.30 -15.88 -8.93
C GLY A 631 9.22 -17.37 -9.14
N ASN A 632 10.13 -18.08 -8.47
CA ASN A 632 10.08 -19.53 -8.30
C ASN A 632 9.05 -19.91 -7.23
N VAL A 633 8.82 -21.21 -7.10
CA VAL A 633 8.11 -21.74 -5.93
C VAL A 633 8.86 -21.39 -4.63
N ASP A 634 8.09 -20.99 -3.63
CA ASP A 634 8.61 -20.61 -2.33
C ASP A 634 8.93 -21.84 -1.47
N LEU A 635 10.23 -22.06 -1.24
CA LEU A 635 10.73 -23.17 -0.43
C LEU A 635 10.39 -23.04 1.06
N VAL A 636 10.24 -21.81 1.58
CA VAL A 636 9.81 -21.60 2.98
C VAL A 636 8.37 -22.07 3.12
N THR A 637 7.50 -21.68 2.19
CA THR A 637 6.09 -22.11 2.17
C THR A 637 5.99 -23.63 2.05
N LEU A 638 6.69 -24.27 1.11
CA LEU A 638 6.63 -25.71 0.95
C LEU A 638 7.12 -26.48 2.18
N ALA A 639 8.24 -26.06 2.78
CA ALA A 639 8.78 -26.70 3.97
C ALA A 639 7.83 -26.59 5.17
N LEU A 640 7.26 -25.41 5.42
CA LEU A 640 6.35 -25.18 6.54
C LEU A 640 4.94 -25.74 6.29
N ASN A 641 4.54 -25.95 5.03
CA ASN A 641 3.35 -26.73 4.70
C ASN A 641 3.53 -28.20 5.14
N LEU A 642 4.69 -28.82 4.93
CA LEU A 642 4.97 -30.15 5.48
C LEU A 642 4.97 -30.15 7.01
N TYR A 643 5.62 -29.15 7.62
CA TYR A 643 5.71 -29.00 9.07
C TYR A 643 4.34 -28.96 9.74
N THR A 644 3.42 -28.15 9.22
CA THR A 644 2.05 -28.03 9.75
C THR A 644 1.16 -29.25 9.49
N GLN A 645 1.60 -30.19 8.65
CA GLN A 645 0.99 -31.50 8.47
C GLN A 645 1.69 -32.60 9.30
N GLY A 646 2.64 -32.25 10.18
CA GLY A 646 3.33 -33.19 11.05
C GLY A 646 4.51 -33.91 10.38
N ILE A 647 5.01 -33.40 9.24
CA ILE A 647 6.16 -33.96 8.52
C ILE A 647 7.33 -32.98 8.66
N HIS A 648 8.40 -33.42 9.33
CA HIS A 648 9.59 -32.59 9.50
C HIS A 648 10.28 -32.35 8.14
N PRO A 649 10.42 -31.10 7.66
CA PRO A 649 10.90 -30.83 6.30
C PRO A 649 12.40 -31.03 6.09
N GLN A 650 13.14 -31.36 7.15
CA GLN A 650 14.61 -31.49 7.17
C GLN A 650 15.35 -30.18 6.84
N ILE A 651 14.64 -29.05 6.95
CA ILE A 651 15.16 -27.69 6.84
C ILE A 651 14.71 -26.94 8.10
N ASP A 652 15.64 -26.21 8.73
CA ASP A 652 15.42 -25.52 10.00
C ASP A 652 14.97 -24.07 9.79
N PHE A 653 13.70 -23.79 10.07
CA PHE A 653 13.12 -22.43 10.05
C PHE A 653 12.79 -21.88 11.44
N SER A 654 13.41 -22.42 12.50
CA SER A 654 13.16 -21.99 13.88
C SER A 654 13.49 -20.51 14.14
N ASP A 655 14.44 -19.93 13.39
CA ASP A 655 14.75 -18.50 13.40
C ASP A 655 14.46 -17.86 12.03
N LEU A 656 13.17 -17.81 11.68
CA LEU A 656 12.72 -17.28 10.39
C LEU A 656 13.04 -15.79 10.21
N ASN A 657 13.15 -15.02 11.31
CA ASN A 657 13.49 -13.59 11.24
C ASN A 657 14.90 -13.36 10.69
N SER A 658 15.89 -14.15 11.14
CA SER A 658 17.26 -14.06 10.61
C SER A 658 17.33 -14.45 9.13
N VAL A 659 16.50 -15.40 8.69
CA VAL A 659 16.39 -15.77 7.27
C VAL A 659 15.84 -14.60 6.46
N ILE A 660 14.73 -14.00 6.90
CA ILE A 660 14.14 -12.82 6.26
C ILE A 660 15.16 -11.69 6.14
N ASP A 661 15.91 -11.39 7.21
CA ASP A 661 16.91 -10.33 7.21
C ASP A 661 18.00 -10.54 6.14
N ILE A 662 18.52 -11.75 6.01
CA ILE A 662 19.52 -12.09 4.98
C ILE A 662 18.90 -12.02 3.59
N VAL A 663 17.69 -12.56 3.41
CA VAL A 663 16.99 -12.54 2.11
C VAL A 663 16.72 -11.11 1.66
N GLU A 664 16.11 -10.26 2.50
CA GLU A 664 15.79 -8.88 2.15
C GLU A 664 17.05 -8.04 1.88
N LYS A 665 18.11 -8.21 2.67
CA LYS A 665 19.40 -7.50 2.45
C LYS A 665 20.13 -7.94 1.19
N SER A 666 20.02 -9.22 0.82
CA SER A 666 20.73 -9.77 -0.35
C SER A 666 19.94 -9.51 -1.63
N ASN A 667 18.62 -9.77 -1.59
CA ASN A 667 17.74 -9.61 -2.74
C ASN A 667 17.34 -8.16 -2.97
N LYS A 668 17.39 -7.30 -1.94
CA LYS A 668 16.93 -5.90 -1.98
C LYS A 668 15.43 -5.80 -2.32
N ILE A 669 14.69 -6.87 -2.05
CA ILE A 669 13.25 -7.00 -2.24
C ILE A 669 12.65 -7.40 -0.88
N PRO A 670 11.67 -6.64 -0.35
CA PRO A 670 11.06 -6.97 0.94
C PRO A 670 10.16 -8.20 0.81
N VAL A 671 10.13 -9.03 1.86
CA VAL A 671 9.15 -10.12 1.99
C VAL A 671 7.77 -9.51 2.16
N HIS A 672 6.82 -9.92 1.31
CA HIS A 672 5.48 -9.35 1.35
C HIS A 672 4.83 -9.55 2.74
N PRO A 673 4.11 -8.55 3.31
CA PRO A 673 3.53 -8.68 4.65
C PRO A 673 2.54 -9.85 4.82
N ARG A 674 2.04 -10.41 3.72
CA ARG A 674 1.15 -11.59 3.70
C ARG A 674 1.80 -12.84 3.10
N GLN A 675 3.12 -12.85 2.89
CA GLN A 675 3.84 -14.05 2.47
C GLN A 675 3.60 -15.15 3.52
N PRO A 676 3.14 -16.36 3.14
CA PRO A 676 2.87 -17.41 4.12
C PRO A 676 4.04 -17.62 5.08
N TYR A 677 3.74 -17.74 6.38
CA TYR A 677 4.68 -17.91 7.49
C TYR A 677 5.65 -16.74 7.76
N GLY A 678 6.34 -16.21 6.74
CA GLY A 678 7.33 -15.15 6.88
C GLY A 678 6.79 -13.73 6.89
N GLY A 679 5.56 -13.49 6.41
CA GLY A 679 4.97 -12.16 6.32
C GLY A 679 4.64 -11.57 7.69
N GLN A 680 4.83 -10.25 7.84
CA GLN A 680 4.60 -9.54 9.11
C GLN A 680 3.17 -9.64 9.67
N LEU A 681 2.18 -9.99 8.84
CA LEU A 681 0.76 -10.04 9.21
C LEU A 681 0.20 -11.44 9.42
N VAL A 682 0.97 -12.51 9.12
CA VAL A 682 0.42 -13.87 9.00
C VAL A 682 0.06 -14.52 10.32
N VAL A 683 0.69 -14.07 11.41
CA VAL A 683 0.35 -14.48 12.79
C VAL A 683 -0.53 -13.45 13.51
N CYS A 684 -0.91 -12.35 12.84
CA CYS A 684 -1.67 -11.26 13.43
C CYS A 684 -3.19 -11.49 13.39
N ALA A 685 -3.88 -11.12 14.46
CA ALA A 685 -5.33 -11.02 14.53
C ALA A 685 -5.78 -9.58 14.81
N PHE A 686 -6.40 -8.94 13.83
CA PHE A 686 -6.97 -7.58 13.97
C PHE A 686 -8.40 -7.58 14.54
N SER A 687 -9.17 -8.65 14.27
CA SER A 687 -10.54 -8.76 14.72
C SER A 687 -10.59 -9.04 16.22
N GLY A 688 -11.36 -8.23 16.96
CA GLY A 688 -11.61 -8.45 18.37
C GLY A 688 -12.21 -9.82 18.71
N SER A 689 -13.02 -10.41 17.82
CA SER A 689 -13.56 -11.76 18.03
C SER A 689 -12.50 -12.85 17.84
N HIS A 690 -11.59 -12.68 16.88
CA HIS A 690 -10.48 -13.62 16.68
C HIS A 690 -9.50 -13.56 17.86
N GLN A 691 -9.16 -12.35 18.32
CA GLN A 691 -8.34 -12.14 19.52
C GLN A 691 -8.94 -12.82 20.76
N ASP A 692 -10.26 -12.70 20.96
CA ASP A 692 -10.96 -13.36 22.08
C ASP A 692 -10.91 -14.90 21.98
N ALA A 693 -11.09 -15.45 20.77
CA ALA A 693 -11.00 -16.89 20.54
C ALA A 693 -9.58 -17.43 20.77
N ILE A 694 -8.55 -16.75 20.26
CA ILE A 694 -7.14 -17.09 20.50
C ILE A 694 -6.84 -17.04 22.00
N LYS A 695 -7.28 -15.99 22.70
CA LYS A 695 -7.14 -15.88 24.17
C LYS A 695 -7.77 -17.06 24.89
N LYS A 696 -8.97 -17.49 24.49
CA LYS A 696 -9.63 -18.67 25.06
C LYS A 696 -8.85 -19.95 24.79
N GLY A 697 -8.25 -20.08 23.61
CA GLY A 697 -7.36 -21.19 23.25
C GLY A 697 -6.17 -21.30 24.20
N PHE A 698 -5.44 -20.20 24.44
CA PHE A 698 -4.33 -20.18 25.42
C PHE A 698 -4.79 -20.54 26.84
N VAL A 699 -5.90 -19.96 27.31
CA VAL A 699 -6.45 -20.29 28.64
C VAL A 699 -6.83 -21.76 28.76
N ALA A 700 -7.34 -22.38 27.69
CA ALA A 700 -7.67 -23.80 27.68
C ALA A 700 -6.39 -24.65 27.73
N ARG A 701 -5.36 -24.28 26.97
CA ARG A 701 -4.05 -24.94 26.96
C ARG A 701 -3.36 -24.88 28.33
N ASP A 702 -3.36 -23.71 28.97
CA ASP A 702 -2.82 -23.52 30.32
C ASP A 702 -3.54 -24.42 31.34
N LYS A 703 -4.87 -24.48 31.27
CA LYS A 703 -5.68 -25.29 32.18
C LYS A 703 -5.47 -26.79 32.00
N SER A 704 -5.20 -27.26 30.78
CA SER A 704 -4.86 -28.67 30.53
C SER A 704 -3.42 -29.01 30.91
N GLY A 705 -2.59 -28.02 31.24
CA GLY A 705 -1.16 -28.23 31.51
C GLY A 705 -0.36 -28.64 30.27
N ALA A 706 -0.83 -28.26 29.07
CA ALA A 706 -0.15 -28.61 27.83
C ALA A 706 1.15 -27.83 27.67
N THR A 707 2.19 -28.52 27.21
CA THR A 707 3.57 -28.07 27.03
C THR A 707 3.86 -27.72 25.57
N SER A 708 5.08 -27.32 25.22
CA SER A 708 5.48 -27.10 23.80
C SER A 708 5.34 -28.36 22.94
N GLU A 709 5.48 -29.53 23.54
CA GLU A 709 5.46 -30.83 22.84
C GLU A 709 4.03 -31.35 22.56
N ASP A 710 3.02 -30.75 23.19
CA ASP A 710 1.63 -31.17 23.02
C ASP A 710 1.02 -30.61 21.73
N PRO A 711 0.11 -31.34 21.06
CA PRO A 711 -0.49 -30.90 19.81
C PRO A 711 -1.02 -29.47 19.83
N TRP A 712 -0.73 -28.71 18.77
CA TRP A 712 -1.19 -27.33 18.63
C TRP A 712 -2.68 -27.29 18.29
N VAL A 713 -3.50 -26.82 19.23
CA VAL A 713 -4.95 -26.67 19.07
C VAL A 713 -5.34 -25.23 19.37
N MET A 714 -5.19 -24.36 18.38
CA MET A 714 -5.45 -22.92 18.53
C MET A 714 -6.39 -22.42 17.43
N PRO A 715 -7.45 -21.66 17.77
CA PRO A 715 -8.27 -21.01 16.76
C PRO A 715 -7.45 -20.03 15.92
N TYR A 716 -7.65 -20.06 14.59
CA TYR A 716 -7.07 -19.12 13.60
C TYR A 716 -5.56 -19.17 13.38
N LEU A 717 -4.77 -19.78 14.28
CA LEU A 717 -3.32 -19.89 14.15
C LEU A 717 -2.97 -21.32 13.71
N PRO A 718 -2.50 -21.54 12.46
CA PRO A 718 -2.21 -22.87 11.94
C PRO A 718 -0.98 -23.53 12.58
N LEU A 719 -0.11 -22.75 13.21
CA LEU A 719 1.09 -23.19 13.93
C LEU A 719 1.33 -22.32 15.16
N ASP A 720 2.18 -22.77 16.09
CA ASP A 720 2.66 -21.92 17.19
C ASP A 720 3.69 -20.92 16.66
N PRO A 721 3.44 -19.59 16.75
CA PRO A 721 4.38 -18.61 16.24
C PRO A 721 5.79 -18.72 16.83
N GLU A 722 5.93 -19.25 18.05
CA GLU A 722 7.25 -19.46 18.67
C GLU A 722 8.11 -20.48 17.92
N ASP A 723 7.49 -21.46 17.24
CA ASP A 723 8.20 -22.50 16.46
C ASP A 723 8.99 -21.94 15.28
N ILE A 724 8.64 -20.73 14.82
CA ILE A 724 9.32 -20.02 13.73
C ILE A 724 10.00 -18.71 14.22
N GLY A 725 10.22 -18.60 15.54
CA GLY A 725 10.93 -17.48 16.14
C GLY A 725 10.10 -16.19 16.20
N ARG A 726 8.77 -16.28 16.09
CA ARG A 726 7.86 -15.14 16.27
C ARG A 726 7.38 -15.07 17.71
N THR A 727 7.18 -13.85 18.21
CA THR A 727 6.70 -13.64 19.58
C THR A 727 5.18 -13.49 19.61
N TYR A 728 4.55 -13.88 20.73
CA TYR A 728 3.11 -13.69 20.93
C TYR A 728 2.66 -12.20 20.84
N GLU A 729 3.57 -11.24 21.10
CA GLU A 729 3.29 -9.81 20.92
C GLU A 729 2.99 -9.43 19.47
N ALA A 730 3.51 -10.19 18.50
CA ALA A 730 3.21 -10.00 17.09
C ALA A 730 1.76 -10.39 16.74
N ILE A 731 1.07 -11.17 17.58
CA ILE A 731 -0.27 -11.69 17.29
C ILE A 731 -1.34 -10.61 17.46
N ILE A 732 -1.19 -9.73 18.45
CA ILE A 732 -2.23 -8.74 18.78
C ILE A 732 -1.84 -7.38 18.23
N ARG A 733 -2.45 -7.01 17.11
CA ARG A 733 -2.41 -5.65 16.58
C ARG A 733 -3.66 -4.89 17.02
N VAL A 734 -3.48 -3.65 17.46
CA VAL A 734 -4.58 -2.80 17.92
C VAL A 734 -4.78 -1.64 16.95
N ASN A 735 -5.90 -1.69 16.24
CA ASN A 735 -6.42 -0.65 15.38
C ASN A 735 -7.83 -0.21 15.85
N SER A 736 -8.49 0.69 15.11
CA SER A 736 -9.81 1.21 15.46
C SER A 736 -10.91 0.14 15.52
N GLN A 737 -10.67 -1.04 14.91
CA GLN A 737 -11.56 -2.19 14.93
C GLN A 737 -11.20 -3.24 15.99
N SER A 738 -10.11 -3.04 16.73
CA SER A 738 -9.61 -4.02 17.68
C SER A 738 -10.46 -4.09 18.95
N GLY A 739 -10.63 -5.32 19.45
CA GLY A 739 -11.51 -5.61 20.58
C GLY A 739 -10.88 -5.27 21.93
N LYS A 740 -11.74 -5.08 22.93
CA LYS A 740 -11.37 -4.84 24.34
C LYS A 740 -10.39 -5.88 24.92
N GLY A 741 -10.38 -7.09 24.36
CA GLY A 741 -9.53 -8.20 24.79
C GLY A 741 -8.07 -8.05 24.40
N GLY A 742 -7.77 -7.47 23.23
CA GLY A 742 -6.40 -7.34 22.72
C GLY A 742 -5.56 -6.37 23.56
N VAL A 743 -6.11 -5.18 23.83
CA VAL A 743 -5.46 -4.15 24.67
C VAL A 743 -5.15 -4.69 26.07
N ALA A 744 -6.11 -5.36 26.70
CA ALA A 744 -5.96 -5.92 28.04
C ALA A 744 -4.87 -7.00 28.11
N TRP A 745 -4.73 -7.79 27.04
CA TRP A 745 -3.72 -8.83 26.96
C TRP A 745 -2.31 -8.24 26.83
N ILE A 746 -2.13 -7.19 26.02
CA ILE A 746 -0.84 -6.48 25.90
C ILE A 746 -0.40 -5.94 27.27
N ILE A 747 -1.31 -5.31 28.02
CA ILE A 747 -1.01 -4.80 29.36
C ILE A 747 -0.68 -5.93 30.35
N LYS A 748 -1.44 -7.03 30.32
CA LYS A 748 -1.16 -8.20 31.16
C LYS A 748 0.22 -8.81 30.86
N ARG A 749 0.67 -8.84 29.61
CA ARG A 749 1.98 -9.43 29.26
C ARG A 749 3.15 -8.48 29.50
N THR A 750 2.97 -7.19 29.23
CA THR A 750 4.06 -6.19 29.26
C THR A 750 4.23 -5.49 30.62
N LEU A 751 3.19 -5.47 31.44
CA LEU A 751 3.17 -4.85 32.77
C LEU A 751 2.71 -5.82 33.88
N GLU A 752 2.34 -7.06 33.56
CA GLU A 752 1.81 -8.05 34.51
C GLU A 752 0.49 -7.65 35.19
N LEU A 753 -0.23 -6.66 34.65
CA LEU A 753 -1.47 -6.15 35.23
C LEU A 753 -2.71 -6.87 34.66
N ASP A 754 -3.45 -7.59 35.51
CA ASP A 754 -4.71 -8.24 35.12
C ASP A 754 -5.88 -7.27 35.29
N LEU A 755 -6.14 -6.49 34.24
CA LEU A 755 -7.10 -5.39 34.29
C LEU A 755 -8.53 -5.87 34.58
N PRO A 756 -9.26 -5.27 35.54
CA PRO A 756 -10.68 -5.52 35.74
C PRO A 756 -11.50 -5.19 34.49
N ARG A 757 -12.65 -5.87 34.29
CA ARG A 757 -13.44 -5.73 33.06
C ARG A 757 -13.87 -4.28 32.76
N GLY A 758 -14.21 -3.50 33.78
CA GLY A 758 -14.54 -2.08 33.63
C GLY A 758 -13.35 -1.26 33.13
N LEU A 759 -12.16 -1.48 33.72
CA LEU A 759 -10.91 -0.83 33.30
C LEU A 759 -10.48 -1.20 31.88
N GLN A 760 -10.63 -2.47 31.48
CA GLN A 760 -10.37 -2.90 30.09
C GLN A 760 -11.20 -2.07 29.09
N ILE A 761 -12.47 -1.83 29.41
CA ILE A 761 -13.38 -1.02 28.58
C ILE A 761 -12.94 0.44 28.56
N ALA A 762 -12.61 1.01 29.73
CA ALA A 762 -12.20 2.40 29.86
C ALA A 762 -10.92 2.68 29.06
N PHE A 763 -9.89 1.84 29.23
CA PHE A 763 -8.62 2.03 28.54
C PHE A 763 -8.71 1.74 27.04
N SER A 764 -9.52 0.76 26.61
CA SER A 764 -9.72 0.51 25.18
C SER A 764 -10.31 1.72 24.44
N LYS A 765 -11.14 2.55 25.10
CA LYS A 765 -11.63 3.81 24.50
C LYS A 765 -10.52 4.84 24.31
N ILE A 766 -9.54 4.89 25.23
CA ILE A 766 -8.37 5.78 25.14
C ILE A 766 -7.51 5.35 23.95
N VAL A 767 -7.22 4.05 23.83
CA VAL A 767 -6.45 3.47 22.73
C VAL A 767 -7.14 3.68 21.38
N GLN A 768 -8.47 3.49 21.30
CA GLN A 768 -9.24 3.75 20.07
C GLN A 768 -9.14 5.21 19.63
N ARG A 769 -9.33 6.15 20.56
CA ARG A 769 -9.23 7.58 20.26
C ARG A 769 -7.85 7.96 19.73
N GLU A 770 -6.79 7.41 20.32
CA GLU A 770 -5.41 7.68 19.91
C GLU A 770 -5.10 7.11 18.52
N THR A 771 -5.58 5.88 18.28
CA THR A 771 -5.46 5.21 16.98
C THR A 771 -6.21 5.98 15.88
N ASP A 772 -7.43 6.44 16.17
CA ASP A 772 -8.25 7.24 15.25
C ASP A 772 -7.58 8.59 14.93
N MET A 773 -6.94 9.21 15.94
CA MET A 773 -6.22 10.48 15.76
C MET A 773 -4.99 10.33 14.86
N LEU A 774 -4.21 9.26 15.06
CA LEU A 774 -2.99 9.01 14.29
C LEU A 774 -3.27 8.41 12.91
N GLY A 775 -4.47 7.85 12.67
CA GLY A 775 -4.83 7.19 11.42
C GLY A 775 -4.05 5.90 11.15
N ARG A 776 -3.40 5.32 12.17
CA ARG A 776 -2.61 4.08 12.10
C ARG A 776 -2.76 3.26 13.39
N GLU A 777 -2.36 1.99 13.33
CA GLU A 777 -2.28 1.14 14.52
C GLU A 777 -1.23 1.65 15.54
N LEU A 778 -1.46 1.31 16.81
CA LEU A 778 -0.48 1.53 17.89
C LEU A 778 0.34 0.26 18.12
N LEU A 779 1.65 0.44 18.26
CA LEU A 779 2.60 -0.60 18.64
C LEU A 779 2.38 -1.00 20.11
N PRO A 780 2.72 -2.24 20.51
CA PRO A 780 2.60 -2.68 21.92
C PRO A 780 3.30 -1.75 22.92
N LYS A 781 4.46 -1.20 22.54
CA LYS A 781 5.21 -0.21 23.33
C LYS A 781 4.41 1.09 23.52
N GLU A 782 3.79 1.60 22.45
CA GLU A 782 2.97 2.81 22.49
C GLU A 782 1.72 2.59 23.36
N ILE A 783 1.11 1.41 23.30
CA ILE A 783 -0.05 1.05 24.15
C ILE A 783 0.37 0.99 25.62
N LYS A 784 1.54 0.42 25.92
CA LYS A 784 2.10 0.40 27.28
C LYS A 784 2.37 1.82 27.78
N GLU A 785 3.03 2.65 26.98
CA GLU A 785 3.32 4.05 27.33
C GLU A 785 2.03 4.84 27.56
N LEU A 786 1.05 4.68 26.67
CA LEU A 786 -0.27 5.29 26.80
C LEU A 786 -1.00 4.85 28.07
N PHE A 787 -0.86 3.59 28.50
CA PHE A 787 -1.43 3.12 29.77
C PHE A 787 -0.73 3.76 30.99
N VAL A 788 0.60 3.78 30.96
CA VAL A 788 1.44 4.38 32.01
C VAL A 788 1.11 5.87 32.17
N GLU A 789 0.91 6.57 31.05
CA GLU A 789 0.55 7.98 31.02
C GLU A 789 -0.89 8.21 31.49
N ALA A 790 -1.86 7.49 30.92
CA ALA A 790 -3.28 7.67 31.20
C ALA A 790 -3.66 7.41 32.67
N TYR A 791 -2.95 6.50 33.34
CA TYR A 791 -3.18 6.14 34.74
C TYR A 791 -2.05 6.56 35.69
N HIS A 792 -1.07 7.33 35.19
CA HIS A 792 -0.03 7.98 35.98
C HIS A 792 0.84 7.04 36.83
N LEU A 793 1.26 5.89 36.28
CA LEU A 793 1.94 4.85 37.05
C LEU A 793 3.34 5.25 37.56
N ASN A 794 4.06 6.10 36.83
CA ASN A 794 5.43 6.50 37.21
C ASN A 794 5.44 7.75 38.09
N ARG A 795 4.68 8.78 37.70
CA ARG A 795 4.55 10.03 38.44
C ARG A 795 3.20 10.65 38.11
N ASN A 796 2.42 10.94 39.14
CA ASN A 796 1.20 11.69 39.00
C ASN A 796 1.54 13.19 38.92
N PRO A 797 1.25 13.87 37.80
CA PRO A 797 1.67 15.26 37.58
C PRO A 797 0.94 16.24 38.48
N ARG A 798 -0.18 15.82 39.08
CA ARG A 798 -1.05 16.69 39.87
C ARG A 798 -1.04 16.37 41.36
N PHE A 799 -1.07 15.08 41.71
CA PHE A 799 -1.14 14.65 43.11
C PHE A 799 0.12 13.92 43.53
N GLY A 800 0.82 14.42 44.54
CA GLY A 800 1.92 13.73 45.22
C GLY A 800 1.52 13.33 46.64
N LEU A 801 1.94 12.14 47.08
CA LEU A 801 1.85 11.76 48.50
C LEU A 801 3.21 12.04 49.14
N VAL A 802 3.33 13.12 49.90
CA VAL A 802 4.60 13.58 50.48
C VAL A 802 4.88 12.86 51.79
N ASP A 803 3.89 12.83 52.68
CA ASP A 803 3.95 12.13 53.96
C ASP A 803 2.54 11.72 54.40
N TYR A 804 2.42 10.62 55.14
CA TYR A 804 1.16 10.22 55.73
C TYR A 804 1.33 9.29 56.92
N ASN A 805 0.35 9.35 57.82
CA ASN A 805 0.18 8.44 58.93
C ASN A 805 -1.27 7.95 58.98
N ILE A 806 -1.45 6.65 59.20
CA ILE A 806 -2.76 6.03 59.40
C ILE A 806 -2.81 5.46 60.82
N SER A 807 -3.63 6.09 61.66
CA SER A 807 -3.81 5.68 63.04
C SER A 807 -5.24 5.19 63.30
N THR A 808 -5.44 4.45 64.39
CA THR A 808 -6.81 4.19 64.89
C THR A 808 -7.38 5.47 65.47
N ASP A 809 -8.57 5.86 65.03
CA ASP A 809 -9.33 6.90 65.72
C ASP A 809 -9.82 6.37 67.07
N ARG A 810 -9.29 6.95 68.14
CA ARG A 810 -9.62 6.61 69.53
C ARG A 810 -10.39 7.72 70.23
N SER A 811 -10.92 8.70 69.50
CA SER A 811 -11.70 9.83 70.05
C SER A 811 -12.88 9.40 70.92
N THR A 812 -13.41 8.18 70.72
CA THR A 812 -14.54 7.61 71.46
C THR A 812 -14.17 6.46 72.39
N SER A 813 -12.87 6.15 72.56
CA SER A 813 -12.39 5.09 73.45
C SER A 813 -11.52 5.67 74.57
N PRO A 814 -11.70 5.28 75.85
CA PRO A 814 -10.85 5.77 76.93
C PRO A 814 -9.39 5.39 76.67
N ALA A 815 -8.47 6.34 76.91
CA ALA A 815 -7.05 6.17 76.65
C ALA A 815 -6.49 4.92 77.37
N PRO A 816 -5.53 4.18 76.77
CA PRO A 816 -4.83 3.12 77.48
C PRO A 816 -4.07 3.71 78.68
N PRO A 817 -3.98 3.00 79.82
CA PRO A 817 -3.14 3.45 80.93
C PRO A 817 -1.68 3.56 80.47
N ALA A 818 -1.01 4.64 80.87
CA ALA A 818 0.39 4.90 80.53
C ALA A 818 1.28 3.72 80.97
N ALA A 819 2.17 3.29 80.08
CA ALA A 819 3.16 2.26 80.37
C ALA A 819 4.13 2.76 81.47
N GLN A 820 4.20 2.05 82.58
CA GLN A 820 5.23 2.25 83.60
C GLN A 820 6.59 1.73 83.07
N PRO A 821 7.72 2.39 83.40
CA PRO A 821 9.03 1.91 83.02
C PRO A 821 9.40 0.64 83.80
N ALA A 822 9.87 -0.39 83.08
CA ALA A 822 10.33 -1.64 83.66
C ALA A 822 11.67 -1.44 84.39
N ALA A 823 11.66 -1.57 85.72
CA ALA A 823 12.85 -1.79 86.54
C ALA A 823 13.13 -3.30 86.65
N ALA A 824 14.41 -3.63 86.72
CA ALA A 824 14.95 -4.99 86.75
C ALA A 824 14.64 -5.75 88.05
N ALA A 825 14.58 -7.09 87.92
CA ALA A 825 15.31 -8.10 88.72
C ALA A 825 14.45 -9.34 89.04
N ASP A 826 14.98 -10.49 88.58
CA ASP A 826 15.07 -11.80 89.22
C ASP A 826 14.11 -12.21 90.33
N GLY A 827 13.55 -13.42 90.19
CA GLY A 827 13.25 -14.28 91.35
C GLY A 827 11.79 -14.72 91.50
N GLU A 828 11.60 -16.04 91.42
CA GLU A 828 10.44 -16.88 91.69
C GLU A 828 9.40 -16.41 92.73
N SER A 829 8.11 -16.53 92.40
CA SER A 829 7.11 -17.40 93.08
C SER A 829 5.67 -17.00 92.72
N GLY A 830 4.79 -18.00 92.70
CA GLY A 830 3.46 -17.96 92.08
C GLY A 830 2.43 -16.99 92.68
N GLY A 831 1.55 -16.51 91.79
CA GLY A 831 0.31 -15.81 92.11
C GLY A 831 -0.46 -15.48 90.84
N GLN A 832 -1.62 -16.11 90.64
CA GLN A 832 -2.57 -15.80 89.56
C GLN A 832 -2.94 -14.30 89.57
N GLN A 833 -2.53 -13.56 88.53
CA GLN A 833 -3.12 -12.28 88.18
C GLN A 833 -3.84 -12.40 86.83
N ALA A 834 -5.16 -12.23 86.88
CA ALA A 834 -6.02 -12.11 85.72
C ALA A 834 -5.62 -10.87 84.89
N GLY A 835 -4.85 -11.10 83.82
CA GLY A 835 -4.48 -10.07 82.85
C GLY A 835 -5.70 -9.52 82.14
N LYS A 836 -5.92 -8.20 82.27
CA LYS A 836 -6.89 -7.41 81.49
C LYS A 836 -6.75 -7.74 80.00
N LYS A 837 -7.83 -8.27 79.39
CA LYS A 837 -7.90 -8.52 77.93
C LYS A 837 -7.64 -7.22 77.16
N THR A 838 -6.69 -7.26 76.23
CA THR A 838 -6.44 -6.19 75.26
C THR A 838 -7.74 -5.82 74.54
N GLN A 839 -8.08 -4.53 74.52
CA GLN A 839 -9.29 -4.06 73.84
C GLN A 839 -9.19 -4.32 72.34
N SER A 840 -10.21 -4.96 71.77
CA SER A 840 -10.30 -5.29 70.35
C SER A 840 -10.48 -4.02 69.52
N SER A 841 -9.53 -3.73 68.63
CA SER A 841 -9.60 -2.60 67.68
C SER A 841 -10.38 -2.93 66.40
N ARG A 842 -11.10 -4.07 66.34
CA ARG A 842 -11.75 -4.58 65.12
C ARG A 842 -12.75 -3.61 64.48
N ASN A 843 -13.42 -2.77 65.28
CA ASN A 843 -14.46 -1.85 64.80
C ASN A 843 -14.05 -0.37 64.90
N LEU A 844 -12.78 -0.07 65.19
CA LEU A 844 -12.31 1.31 65.29
C LEU A 844 -12.07 1.88 63.89
N ARG A 845 -12.54 3.12 63.69
CA ARG A 845 -12.30 3.88 62.46
C ARG A 845 -10.80 4.19 62.32
N ARG A 846 -10.36 4.39 61.08
CA ARG A 846 -8.99 4.79 60.74
C ARG A 846 -8.96 6.28 60.46
N LYS A 847 -7.98 6.97 61.04
CA LYS A 847 -7.68 8.37 60.78
C LYS A 847 -6.46 8.44 59.88
N PHE A 848 -6.64 9.00 58.69
CA PHE A 848 -5.57 9.42 57.80
C PHE A 848 -5.19 10.86 58.17
N ALA A 849 -3.90 11.12 58.33
CA ALA A 849 -3.35 12.46 58.45
C ALA A 849 -2.06 12.51 57.63
N GLY A 850 -1.95 13.45 56.69
CA GLY A 850 -0.80 13.49 55.79
C GLY A 850 -0.71 14.79 55.01
N VAL A 851 0.35 14.88 54.23
CA VAL A 851 0.64 15.98 53.31
C VAL A 851 0.48 15.45 51.88
N ILE A 852 -0.47 16.06 51.16
CA ILE A 852 -0.70 15.78 49.75
C ILE A 852 -0.27 17.00 48.96
N GLU A 853 0.62 16.82 48.01
CA GLU A 853 0.98 17.84 47.04
C GLU A 853 -0.11 17.88 45.96
N ILE A 854 -0.69 19.06 45.70
CA ILE A 854 -1.64 19.31 44.60
C ILE A 854 -1.09 20.44 43.74
N ASP A 855 -0.84 20.18 42.46
CA ASP A 855 -0.32 21.18 41.51
C ASP A 855 0.96 21.90 42.04
N GLY A 856 1.83 21.15 42.74
CA GLY A 856 3.07 21.66 43.33
C GLY A 856 2.93 22.36 44.71
N GLN A 857 1.73 22.38 45.29
CA GLN A 857 1.48 22.96 46.62
C GLN A 857 1.15 21.88 47.65
N GLU A 858 1.80 21.92 48.80
CA GLU A 858 1.55 20.98 49.89
C GLU A 858 0.28 21.35 50.67
N HIS A 859 -0.60 20.35 50.85
CA HIS A 859 -1.82 20.47 51.62
C HIS A 859 -1.84 19.45 52.76
N HIS A 860 -1.92 19.96 53.98
CA HIS A 860 -2.20 19.12 55.14
C HIS A 860 -3.66 18.69 55.13
N VAL A 861 -3.89 17.38 55.06
CA VAL A 861 -5.23 16.80 55.08
C VAL A 861 -5.38 15.81 56.20
N SER A 862 -6.59 15.74 56.75
CA SER A 862 -6.96 14.65 57.63
C SER A 862 -8.40 14.21 57.38
N GLY A 863 -8.64 12.92 57.53
CA GLY A 863 -9.94 12.30 57.30
C GLY A 863 -10.08 11.02 58.09
N THR A 864 -11.32 10.69 58.47
CA THR A 864 -11.61 9.50 59.28
C THR A 864 -12.60 8.61 58.55
N GLY A 865 -12.25 7.34 58.36
CA GLY A 865 -13.03 6.36 57.60
C GLY A 865 -13.03 4.99 58.26
N ASN A 866 -13.71 4.02 57.65
CA ASN A 866 -13.73 2.64 58.14
C ASN A 866 -12.41 1.90 57.83
N GLY A 867 -11.63 2.40 56.87
CA GLY A 867 -10.31 1.92 56.46
C GLY A 867 -9.47 3.03 55.82
N ALA A 868 -8.22 2.71 55.46
CA ALA A 868 -7.25 3.64 54.87
C ALA A 868 -7.80 4.45 53.68
N LEU A 869 -8.39 3.75 52.70
CA LEU A 869 -8.98 4.35 51.51
C LEU A 869 -10.12 5.32 51.81
N SER A 870 -11.11 4.89 52.62
CA SER A 870 -12.22 5.76 53.02
C SER A 870 -11.78 6.95 53.88
N ALA A 871 -10.68 6.80 54.64
CA ALA A 871 -10.11 7.88 55.43
C ALA A 871 -9.43 8.92 54.52
N LEU A 872 -8.68 8.48 53.50
CA LEU A 872 -8.11 9.36 52.48
C LEU A 872 -9.19 10.02 51.63
N ALA A 873 -10.22 9.29 51.17
CA ALA A 873 -11.33 9.87 50.41
C ALA A 873 -12.05 10.98 51.19
N ASN A 874 -12.31 10.76 52.49
CA ASN A 874 -12.86 11.80 53.37
C ASN A 874 -11.88 12.97 53.60
N ALA A 875 -10.57 12.72 53.59
CA ALA A 875 -9.57 13.78 53.69
C ALA A 875 -9.55 14.66 52.42
N LEU A 876 -9.64 14.04 51.24
CA LEU A 876 -9.74 14.73 49.94
C LEU A 876 -11.05 15.51 49.78
N LYS A 877 -12.14 15.03 50.39
CA LYS A 877 -13.43 15.74 50.41
C LYS A 877 -13.33 17.13 51.04
N ASN A 878 -12.47 17.30 52.05
CA ASN A 878 -12.22 18.61 52.67
C ASN A 878 -11.54 19.60 51.71
N LEU A 879 -10.86 19.08 50.69
CA LEU A 879 -10.30 19.82 49.57
C LEU A 879 -11.28 19.93 48.39
N GLY A 880 -12.56 19.62 48.57
CA GLY A 880 -13.56 19.70 47.50
C GLY A 880 -13.45 18.62 46.43
N ILE A 881 -12.67 17.56 46.67
CA ILE A 881 -12.56 16.37 45.82
C ILE A 881 -13.41 15.25 46.45
N ASP A 882 -14.68 15.17 46.04
CA ASP A 882 -15.65 14.22 46.60
C ASP A 882 -15.72 12.96 45.70
N LEU A 883 -14.99 11.92 46.09
CA LEU A 883 -14.90 10.64 45.38
C LEU A 883 -15.56 9.53 46.20
N ASP A 884 -16.51 8.82 45.58
CA ASP A 884 -17.11 7.61 46.12
C ASP A 884 -16.50 6.39 45.44
N ILE A 885 -16.11 5.38 46.22
CA ILE A 885 -15.41 4.19 45.71
C ILE A 885 -16.46 3.13 45.35
N ALA A 886 -16.58 2.83 44.06
CA ALA A 886 -17.59 1.92 43.50
C ALA A 886 -17.08 0.48 43.35
N ASP A 887 -15.81 0.28 42.99
CA ASP A 887 -15.18 -1.03 42.85
C ASP A 887 -13.70 -0.96 43.28
N TYR A 888 -13.17 -2.07 43.81
CA TYR A 888 -11.78 -2.22 44.24
C TYR A 888 -11.31 -3.63 43.90
N LYS A 889 -10.17 -3.73 43.21
CA LYS A 889 -9.44 -4.99 42.99
C LYS A 889 -7.96 -4.82 43.23
N GLU A 890 -7.35 -5.89 43.70
CA GLU A 890 -5.92 -5.94 43.97
C GLU A 890 -5.36 -7.32 43.64
N HIS A 891 -4.13 -7.38 43.14
CA HIS A 891 -3.37 -8.61 43.05
C HIS A 891 -1.86 -8.33 43.13
N SER A 892 -1.08 -9.37 43.44
CA SER A 892 0.38 -9.32 43.39
C SER A 892 0.89 -9.35 41.95
N ILE A 893 2.02 -8.70 41.69
CA ILE A 893 2.81 -8.78 40.45
C ILE A 893 4.29 -9.06 40.80
N GLU A 894 5.04 -9.71 39.90
CA GLU A 894 6.45 -10.05 40.11
C GLU A 894 7.36 -9.12 39.30
N ARG A 895 8.31 -8.42 39.95
CA ARG A 895 9.27 -7.62 39.19
C ARG A 895 10.44 -8.49 38.72
N ARG A 896 10.54 -8.76 37.41
CA ARG A 896 11.79 -9.27 36.80
C ARG A 896 12.83 -8.15 36.73
N VAL A 897 13.68 -8.03 37.75
CA VAL A 897 14.85 -7.14 37.70
C VAL A 897 15.98 -7.89 36.97
N GLY A 898 16.12 -7.64 35.67
CA GLY A 898 17.30 -8.05 34.92
C GLY A 898 18.47 -7.11 35.24
N GLY A 899 19.34 -7.52 36.15
CA GLY A 899 20.59 -6.82 36.46
C GLY A 899 21.67 -7.84 36.81
N VAL A 900 22.75 -7.84 36.02
CA VAL A 900 23.98 -8.61 36.29
C VAL A 900 24.67 -7.94 37.48
N GLY A 901 24.90 -8.68 38.56
CA GLY A 901 25.75 -8.21 39.65
C GLY A 901 27.23 -8.23 39.24
N ASP A 902 28.08 -7.44 39.91
CA ASP A 902 29.53 -7.33 39.63
C ASP A 902 30.31 -8.67 39.61
N ASN A 903 29.69 -9.78 40.01
CA ASN A 903 30.28 -11.13 40.04
C ASN A 903 29.64 -12.13 39.06
N GLY A 904 28.75 -11.70 38.15
CA GLY A 904 28.18 -12.59 37.11
C GLY A 904 27.13 -13.61 37.58
N GLU A 905 26.64 -13.51 38.82
CA GLU A 905 25.49 -14.31 39.28
C GLU A 905 24.15 -13.58 39.04
N GLU A 906 23.16 -14.28 38.48
CA GLU A 906 21.77 -13.81 38.41
C GLU A 906 21.23 -13.58 39.83
N LYS A 907 21.00 -12.31 40.20
CA LYS A 907 20.23 -11.97 41.41
C LYS A 907 18.76 -12.35 41.19
N LYS A 908 18.36 -13.56 41.61
CA LYS A 908 16.94 -13.89 41.87
C LYS A 908 16.48 -13.26 43.20
N GLY A 909 16.27 -11.95 43.20
CA GLY A 909 15.47 -11.28 44.23
C GLY A 909 14.01 -11.24 43.78
N ARG A 910 13.10 -11.87 44.53
CA ARG A 910 11.65 -11.74 44.33
C ARG A 910 11.16 -10.50 45.09
N ASP A 911 11.13 -9.34 44.43
CA ASP A 911 10.36 -8.20 44.93
C ASP A 911 8.93 -8.30 44.38
N THR A 912 8.02 -8.72 45.26
CA THR A 912 6.58 -8.75 44.97
C THR A 912 6.01 -7.35 45.21
N GLN A 913 5.25 -6.83 44.23
CA GLN A 913 4.52 -5.57 44.37
C GLN A 913 3.00 -5.82 44.35
N ALA A 914 2.24 -4.93 44.94
CA ALA A 914 0.78 -4.91 44.88
C ALA A 914 0.31 -3.97 43.76
N ALA A 915 -0.51 -4.48 42.84
CA ALA A 915 -1.22 -3.69 41.85
C ALA A 915 -2.68 -3.49 42.29
N THR A 916 -3.08 -2.24 42.50
CA THR A 916 -4.43 -1.86 42.94
C THR A 916 -5.18 -1.12 41.84
N PHE A 917 -6.45 -1.47 41.64
CA PHE A 917 -7.37 -0.84 40.70
C PHE A 917 -8.62 -0.35 41.44
N ILE A 918 -8.94 0.94 41.32
CA ILE A 918 -10.10 1.55 42.00
C ILE A 918 -10.99 2.22 40.97
N GLU A 919 -12.29 1.89 40.98
CA GLU A 919 -13.32 2.64 40.27
C GLU A 919 -13.95 3.65 41.23
N CYS A 920 -13.91 4.94 40.88
CA CYS A 920 -14.56 6.01 41.63
C CYS A 920 -15.69 6.68 40.83
N THR A 921 -16.69 7.19 41.54
CA THR A 921 -17.72 8.10 41.03
C THR A 921 -17.66 9.40 41.81
N ALA A 922 -17.72 10.54 41.13
CA ALA A 922 -17.82 11.82 41.81
C ALA A 922 -19.23 12.09 42.29
N ALA A 923 -19.36 12.70 43.47
CA ALA A 923 -20.67 13.01 44.05
C ALA A 923 -21.54 13.84 43.10
N GLY A 924 -22.71 13.31 42.74
CA GLY A 924 -23.68 13.96 41.85
C GLY A 924 -23.43 13.79 40.34
N GLN A 925 -22.42 13.02 39.91
CA GLN A 925 -22.17 12.70 38.51
C GLN A 925 -22.28 11.20 38.23
N ALA A 926 -22.79 10.84 37.05
CA ALA A 926 -22.87 9.45 36.59
C ALA A 926 -21.54 8.93 36.01
N GLN A 927 -20.53 9.79 35.86
CA GLN A 927 -19.27 9.44 35.23
C GLN A 927 -18.36 8.67 36.20
N LYS A 928 -17.97 7.47 35.78
CA LYS A 928 -17.03 6.60 36.47
C LYS A 928 -15.61 6.87 35.98
N VAL A 929 -14.66 6.93 36.91
CA VAL A 929 -13.23 7.06 36.62
C VAL A 929 -12.47 5.92 37.28
N TRP A 930 -11.37 5.50 36.66
CA TRP A 930 -10.51 4.45 37.18
C TRP A 930 -9.16 5.03 37.58
N GLY A 931 -8.62 4.56 38.69
CA GLY A 931 -7.26 4.81 39.11
C GLY A 931 -6.49 3.51 39.31
N VAL A 932 -5.19 3.57 39.03
CA VAL A 932 -4.28 2.42 39.15
C VAL A 932 -3.10 2.83 40.01
N GLY A 933 -2.70 1.96 40.94
CA GLY A 933 -1.55 2.16 41.81
C GLY A 933 -0.70 0.90 41.86
N ILE A 934 0.62 1.08 41.89
CA ILE A 934 1.59 -0.01 42.02
C ILE A 934 2.58 0.39 43.10
N HIS A 935 2.73 -0.46 44.12
CA HIS A 935 3.70 -0.23 45.19
C HIS A 935 4.04 -1.56 45.90
N GLU A 936 5.21 -1.63 46.55
CA GLU A 936 5.59 -2.79 47.38
C GLU A 936 4.67 -2.95 48.59
N ASP A 937 4.26 -1.82 49.18
CA ASP A 937 3.24 -1.77 50.23
C ASP A 937 1.82 -1.70 49.66
N VAL A 938 0.99 -2.64 50.07
CA VAL A 938 -0.43 -2.77 49.70
C VAL A 938 -1.22 -1.49 49.98
N VAL A 939 -1.00 -0.86 51.14
CA VAL A 939 -1.72 0.34 51.53
C VAL A 939 -1.32 1.50 50.62
N GLN A 940 -0.02 1.75 50.41
CA GLN A 940 0.44 2.79 49.50
C GLN A 940 -0.03 2.57 48.06
N SER A 941 -0.02 1.32 47.58
CA SER A 941 -0.57 0.98 46.26
C SER A 941 -2.03 1.45 46.15
N SER A 942 -2.84 1.19 47.18
CA SER A 942 -4.23 1.63 47.24
C SER A 942 -4.40 3.15 47.33
N LEU A 943 -3.53 3.86 48.07
CA LEU A 943 -3.56 5.32 48.16
C LEU A 943 -3.20 5.96 46.81
N PHE A 944 -2.17 5.44 46.13
CA PHE A 944 -1.80 5.90 44.78
C PHE A 944 -2.90 5.65 43.76
N ALA A 945 -3.58 4.50 43.82
CA ALA A 945 -4.72 4.23 42.96
C ALA A 945 -5.85 5.25 43.17
N LEU A 946 -6.14 5.64 44.41
CA LEU A 946 -7.17 6.65 44.70
C LEU A 946 -6.76 8.05 44.21
N LEU A 947 -5.48 8.44 44.38
CA LEU A 947 -4.95 9.72 43.87
C LEU A 947 -4.89 9.73 42.33
N SER A 948 -4.59 8.60 41.69
CA SER A 948 -4.66 8.41 40.24
C SER A 948 -6.10 8.65 39.74
N ALA A 949 -7.10 8.05 40.41
CA ALA A 949 -8.51 8.28 40.09
C ALA A 949 -8.93 9.75 40.25
N ALA A 950 -8.40 10.44 41.27
CA ALA A 950 -8.63 11.87 41.50
C ALA A 950 -8.09 12.74 40.35
N SER A 951 -6.90 12.42 39.83
CA SER A 951 -6.32 13.09 38.65
C SER A 951 -7.18 12.89 37.40
N SER A 952 -7.59 11.64 37.14
CA SER A 952 -8.43 11.31 35.98
C SER A 952 -9.80 12.02 36.03
N PHE A 953 -10.33 12.27 37.23
CA PHE A 953 -11.57 13.04 37.41
C PHE A 953 -11.41 14.51 36.97
N LEU A 954 -10.38 15.20 37.42
CA LEU A 954 -10.24 16.64 37.18
C LEU A 954 -9.89 16.98 35.72
N SER A 955 -9.23 16.08 34.99
CA SER A 955 -8.93 16.22 33.55
C SER A 955 -10.16 16.06 32.64
N SER A 956 -11.29 15.57 33.16
CA SER A 956 -12.53 15.35 32.40
C SER A 956 -13.42 16.60 32.24
N ARG A 957 -13.04 17.75 32.81
CA ARG A 957 -13.76 19.02 32.69
C ARG A 957 -13.25 19.83 31.48
N PRO A 958 -14.07 20.13 30.45
CA PRO A 958 -13.62 20.82 29.23
C PRO A 958 -13.28 22.32 29.37
N SER A 959 -13.25 22.91 30.57
CA SER A 959 -12.95 24.33 30.72
C SER A 959 -12.63 24.72 32.16
N THR A 960 -11.35 24.73 32.57
CA THR A 960 -10.73 25.80 33.40
C THR A 960 -9.28 25.53 33.80
N PRO A 961 -8.36 26.50 33.63
CA PRO A 961 -7.26 26.70 34.57
C PRO A 961 -7.77 27.60 35.72
N VAL A 962 -8.22 27.02 36.84
CA VAL A 962 -8.40 27.79 38.08
C VAL A 962 -7.39 27.29 39.11
N PRO A 963 -6.55 28.15 39.70
CA PRO A 963 -5.75 27.79 40.85
C PRO A 963 -6.69 27.42 42.01
N PHE A 964 -6.40 26.31 42.67
CA PHE A 964 -7.12 25.84 43.85
C PHE A 964 -7.08 26.93 44.95
N ARG A 965 -8.23 27.49 45.34
CA ARG A 965 -8.35 28.42 46.47
C ARG A 965 -8.98 27.65 47.65
N PRO A 966 -8.24 27.35 48.74
CA PRO A 966 -8.84 26.70 49.90
C PRO A 966 -9.87 27.63 50.57
N LYS A 967 -11.02 27.07 50.95
CA LYS A 967 -11.99 27.76 51.81
C LYS A 967 -11.37 27.92 53.21
N ARG A 968 -11.39 29.15 53.73
CA ARG A 968 -10.89 29.54 55.07
C ARG A 968 -11.38 28.56 56.15
N SER A 969 -10.44 28.06 56.94
CA SER A 969 -10.63 27.39 58.22
C SER A 969 -10.08 28.31 59.29
N ASP A 970 -10.87 28.59 60.33
CA ASP A 970 -10.57 29.50 61.43
C ASP A 970 -9.29 29.09 62.17
N THR A 971 -8.30 29.99 62.21
CA THR A 971 -7.16 29.90 63.13
C THR A 971 -7.16 31.11 64.05
N VAL A 972 -7.26 30.80 65.34
CA VAL A 972 -7.18 31.72 66.48
C VAL A 972 -5.78 32.32 66.54
N ASP A 973 -5.72 33.64 66.75
CA ASP A 973 -4.50 34.42 66.96
C ASP A 973 -3.71 33.91 68.18
N LEU A 974 -2.40 33.74 67.99
CA LEU A 974 -1.42 33.82 69.07
C LEU A 974 -0.21 34.64 68.58
N ASP A 975 -0.12 35.85 69.12
CA ASP A 975 1.03 36.74 69.08
C ASP A 975 2.29 36.10 69.70
N VAL A 976 3.44 36.24 69.04
CA VAL A 976 4.73 36.41 69.73
C VAL A 976 5.61 37.37 68.92
N ASP A 977 5.85 38.55 69.49
CA ASP A 977 6.81 39.56 69.04
C ASP A 977 8.23 39.29 69.59
N GLY A 978 9.23 39.43 68.71
CA GLY A 978 10.57 39.99 69.00
C GLY A 978 11.76 39.05 69.32
N PRO A 979 13.00 39.56 69.30
CA PRO A 979 13.77 39.95 68.10
C PRO A 979 15.21 39.38 68.09
N GLY A 980 15.83 39.19 66.91
CA GLY A 980 17.27 38.90 66.85
C GLY A 980 17.78 38.41 65.49
N LEU A 981 18.03 39.32 64.55
CA LEU A 981 18.72 39.00 63.30
C LEU A 981 19.73 40.07 62.86
N SER A 982 20.78 39.55 62.21
CA SER A 982 21.85 40.19 61.42
C SER A 982 23.17 40.46 62.18
N PRO A 983 24.37 40.32 61.55
CA PRO A 983 24.62 40.70 60.15
C PRO A 983 25.52 39.77 59.28
N LEU A 984 25.21 39.75 57.97
CA LEU A 984 26.12 39.65 56.80
C LEU A 984 25.23 39.93 55.56
N ARG A 985 25.14 41.18 55.04
CA ARG A 985 25.90 41.76 53.90
C ARG A 985 26.18 40.75 52.76
N ARG A 986 25.91 41.00 51.47
CA ARG A 986 25.49 42.19 50.70
C ARG A 986 25.24 41.76 49.23
N GLU A 987 24.41 42.53 48.50
CA GLU A 987 24.42 42.76 47.03
C GLU A 987 23.88 41.64 46.11
N LEU A 988 22.96 41.83 45.14
CA LEU A 988 22.50 43.01 44.38
C LEU A 988 21.03 42.85 43.91
N ASN A 989 20.29 43.98 43.93
CA ASN A 989 19.03 44.20 43.21
C ASN A 989 19.32 44.67 41.78
N GLY A 990 18.41 44.39 40.84
CA GLY A 990 18.31 45.16 39.60
C GLY A 990 17.51 44.48 38.48
N ALA A 991 16.19 44.67 38.47
CA ALA A 991 15.36 44.44 37.28
C ALA A 991 15.64 45.50 36.19
N PRO A 992 15.23 45.25 34.93
CA PRO A 992 14.29 46.19 34.33
C PRO A 992 13.14 45.52 33.55
N GLN A 993 12.02 46.24 33.50
CA GLN A 993 10.81 45.91 32.73
C GLN A 993 10.88 46.40 31.27
N SER A 994 10.14 45.64 30.42
CA SER A 994 9.39 46.02 29.21
C SER A 994 10.08 46.67 28.00
N HIS A 995 9.98 46.02 26.83
CA HIS A 995 9.45 46.57 25.57
C HIS A 995 8.96 45.41 24.67
N GLY A 996 7.96 45.68 23.83
CA GLY A 996 7.18 44.69 23.05
C GLY A 996 7.86 44.13 21.78
N PRO A 997 7.08 43.85 20.72
CA PRO A 997 6.89 42.53 20.13
C PRO A 997 7.85 42.25 18.96
N ASP A 998 8.56 41.12 19.00
CA ASP A 998 9.11 40.47 17.80
C ASP A 998 9.66 39.08 18.17
N ALA A 999 8.86 38.04 17.98
CA ALA A 999 9.30 36.65 18.16
C ALA A 999 8.62 35.70 17.15
N VAL A 1000 8.41 36.19 15.93
CA VAL A 1000 8.08 35.36 14.75
C VAL A 1000 9.20 35.44 13.70
N ALA A 1001 10.29 36.17 13.95
CA ALA A 1001 11.43 36.33 13.04
C ALA A 1001 12.70 35.51 13.42
N SER A 1002 12.61 34.55 14.34
CA SER A 1002 13.78 33.76 14.79
C SER A 1002 13.67 32.24 14.58
N LEU A 1003 12.73 31.79 13.74
CA LEU A 1003 12.57 30.37 13.38
C LEU A 1003 12.76 30.06 11.89
N GLU A 1004 13.08 31.05 11.05
CA GLU A 1004 13.40 30.85 9.62
C GLU A 1004 14.91 30.96 9.29
N ALA A 1005 15.79 30.98 10.30
CA ALA A 1005 17.24 31.09 10.11
C ALA A 1005 18.06 29.85 10.55
N LYS A 1006 17.43 28.68 10.73
CA LYS A 1006 18.12 27.43 11.18
C LYS A 1006 17.81 26.17 10.35
N VAL A 1007 17.47 26.34 9.08
CA VAL A 1007 17.40 25.24 8.09
C VAL A 1007 18.42 25.42 6.94
N ALA A 1008 19.29 26.44 7.03
CA ALA A 1008 20.27 26.78 5.98
C ALA A 1008 21.75 26.53 6.37
N GLU A 1009 22.02 25.68 7.36
CA GLU A 1009 23.39 25.25 7.72
C GLU A 1009 23.40 23.74 7.94
N GLY A 1010 23.55 22.99 6.86
CA GLY A 1010 23.60 21.53 6.92
C GLY A 1010 23.96 20.81 5.63
N GLU A 1011 24.44 21.48 4.57
CA GLU A 1011 24.94 20.83 3.35
C GLU A 1011 26.05 21.67 2.69
N GLN A 1012 27.21 21.80 3.35
CA GLN A 1012 28.48 22.15 2.69
C GLN A 1012 29.66 21.59 3.51
N SER A 1013 30.14 20.39 3.17
CA SER A 1013 31.58 20.09 3.07
C SER A 1013 31.82 18.65 2.59
N SER A 1014 32.31 18.48 1.36
CA SER A 1014 33.45 17.60 1.04
C SER A 1014 33.69 17.51 -0.48
N GLN A 1015 34.42 18.48 -1.01
CA GLN A 1015 35.21 18.35 -2.25
C GLN A 1015 36.57 18.98 -1.97
N VAL A 1016 37.66 18.19 -2.00
CA VAL A 1016 38.95 18.34 -2.73
C VAL A 1016 39.73 17.03 -2.44
N HIS A 1017 40.49 16.31 -3.29
CA HIS A 1017 41.35 16.61 -4.44
C HIS A 1017 41.53 15.32 -5.29
N HIS A 1018 41.72 15.46 -6.61
CA HIS A 1018 42.91 14.90 -7.28
C HIS A 1018 43.18 15.59 -8.63
N ASP A 1019 44.44 15.99 -8.78
CA ASP A 1019 45.10 16.61 -9.94
C ASP A 1019 45.15 15.74 -11.20
N GLY A 1020 45.29 16.41 -12.37
CA GLY A 1020 46.31 16.00 -13.35
C GLY A 1020 45.92 15.91 -14.83
N GLY A 1021 46.07 17.02 -15.57
CA GLY A 1021 46.93 17.07 -16.78
C GLY A 1021 46.41 16.65 -18.17
N ALA A 1022 46.38 17.65 -19.08
CA ALA A 1022 46.71 17.62 -20.54
C ALA A 1022 45.89 16.73 -21.50
N ALA A 1023 45.71 16.99 -22.80
CA ALA A 1023 45.89 18.10 -23.73
C ALA A 1023 45.15 17.71 -25.04
N ASN A 1024 44.79 18.71 -25.85
CA ASN A 1024 44.57 18.73 -27.32
C ASN A 1024 44.34 17.43 -28.13
N GLY A 1025 43.35 17.48 -29.03
CA GLY A 1025 43.42 16.73 -30.29
C GLY A 1025 42.10 16.56 -31.02
N SER A 1026 41.82 17.42 -32.00
CA SER A 1026 40.82 17.24 -33.04
C SER A 1026 41.21 16.17 -34.07
N ALA A 1027 40.19 15.66 -34.79
CA ALA A 1027 40.21 15.00 -36.11
C ALA A 1027 40.24 13.46 -36.13
N SER A 1028 39.07 12.85 -36.38
CA SER A 1028 38.67 12.22 -37.66
C SER A 1028 37.31 11.56 -37.51
#